data_AF-A0A8T1T5D6-F1
#
_entry.id   AF-A0A8T1T5D6-F1
#
_cell.length_a   1.000
_cell.length_b   1.000
_cell.length_c   1.000
_cell.angle_alpha   90.00
_cell.angle_beta   90.00
_cell.angle_gamma   90.00
#
_symmetry.space_group_name_H-M   'P 1'
#
loop_
_entity.id
_entity.type
_entity.pdbx_description
1 polymer ?
#
loop_
_entity_poly.entity_id
_entity_poly.type
_entity_poly.pdbx_seq_one_letter_code
_entity_poly.pdbx_strand_id
1 'polypeptide(L)'
;MADSSSDSDNFLRGRVGRRGPLRATHSRVRSHGAGDVTEKIHTLASTLQDTNRNLRHVDQMLGQYREYNNEQTEAIATLKETLEQSIGQLRSQRLCRNSGMRSASLSSLYTSDLDGEAATGSRHFQPTSPLKDYGDSQSTRCRRSRSANVRFVGEADNLDQLHSLHHSLRDLSSEQIRLGDDISRELSRRNRTDAETKKILADLSEKLTESQRQETVSERVERRLQEIEQEMHTERQLVERRQDQLGHMSVQLQEALRKRDAKADEMEGLMKNKLLKSENEKSKLEQELERSQRKLNQSEGSREALLHQIEDFRSQLLRAEADRMDLQHQVSQVAMHRQSCHDEQEDDRRIRSVVERSEREKQELEKQILALKAKLNHSAVMSEIEELKRCIEHKDKEKAQLAMHIEVLTSDLENREKQQQRMLDQLKEIQSCYKACESERRQTELQNAELAQQLEESTKETDRYLAEFRQSETLRLETEKKKEELKVKAQESIRHWKLKYKKLERDMVKQNETINQLMDKSNQVLKEKDDLKAQLLSAIHQIENLRKELSDVLTKRAQQEEELHCKEVKLSETKSQQIVLEQEIREVQGTANKLESELQKQILVQNQMRNEKERLEEELETANMINEKDQERFLEMQEDIKNLSAIRAELTNRIAEEEKAKKEILKNLSDLQKHQESKQEEVTTTSWQLKMERDVHQQELADLRSELQNVKTKHERNVQELMKLFRQEKDEAENHIRRLKTELVDEKNVVKAQRRQVEKMKTECDKLTEELTQGEEENTKLRRKYELVKQELEEKDKQISSEEDHLRRMEEARLQLRDQLCCLETEQESILTMIGSEIDAACEILSRDSVEKFRAISLTPGLQNDPHRWLAETKTKLQWMCEEVKERESKERKLRRHLLQSREQLKHLTMSKECERQSLFEQIKKQEHVLEEVNREKRDLLEKTHRREEEMGALQERIMALETSTRVALDHLESVPEKLSLLEDFKDFGESHRQREIIEERYTKYKEIVGSLQQQLEDSKRRIKNFKDEKMDADVSDIQVAALSSNWRTKTSFMSSSLLSDSGSFMRRMVPFDLNTTKEDPISITVNEMKSQAEKEKH
;
A
#
# COMPACT_ATOMS: atom_id res chain seq x y z
N MET A 1 73.21 23.20 -2.58
CA MET A 1 74.53 23.87 -2.51
C MET A 1 75.47 22.90 -1.80
N ALA A 2 76.72 22.79 -2.25
CA ALA A 2 77.80 21.97 -1.66
C ALA A 2 77.51 20.45 -1.54
N ASP A 3 78.37 19.53 -2.01
CA ASP A 3 79.58 19.69 -2.82
C ASP A 3 79.81 18.43 -3.67
N SER A 4 80.54 18.60 -4.78
CA SER A 4 81.50 17.65 -5.40
C SER A 4 81.07 16.19 -5.74
N SER A 5 81.27 15.68 -6.98
CA SER A 5 82.56 15.44 -7.67
C SER A 5 83.38 14.32 -6.96
N SER A 6 83.90 13.26 -7.59
CA SER A 6 83.96 12.85 -9.01
C SER A 6 84.44 11.38 -9.12
N ASP A 7 84.51 10.87 -10.35
CA ASP A 7 85.62 10.08 -10.94
C ASP A 7 86.98 10.19 -10.18
N SER A 8 87.88 9.20 -10.14
CA SER A 8 88.03 7.95 -10.93
C SER A 8 89.01 6.99 -10.21
N ASP A 9 89.44 5.93 -10.90
CA ASP A 9 90.84 5.45 -11.02
C ASP A 9 91.85 5.84 -9.90
N ASN A 10 92.72 4.95 -9.40
CA ASN A 10 93.55 4.10 -10.25
C ASN A 10 94.37 3.02 -9.50
N PHE A 11 94.97 2.13 -10.30
CA PHE A 11 96.28 1.49 -10.10
C PHE A 11 96.60 0.53 -8.91
N LEU A 12 96.67 -0.76 -9.27
CA LEU A 12 97.89 -1.60 -9.31
C LEU A 12 98.33 -2.52 -8.13
N ARG A 13 98.69 -3.74 -8.55
CA ARG A 13 99.80 -4.62 -8.08
C ARG A 13 99.69 -5.33 -6.72
N GLY A 14 99.07 -6.50 -6.73
CA GLY A 14 99.44 -7.65 -5.89
C GLY A 14 99.85 -8.85 -6.76
N ARG A 15 101.06 -9.42 -6.58
CA ARG A 15 101.63 -10.48 -7.44
C ARG A 15 101.67 -11.83 -6.72
N VAL A 16 101.31 -12.92 -7.42
CA VAL A 16 101.82 -14.31 -7.24
C VAL A 16 101.47 -15.01 -5.90
N GLY A 17 101.16 -16.31 -5.80
CA GLY A 17 101.07 -17.38 -6.80
C GLY A 17 101.92 -18.62 -6.45
N ARG A 18 101.65 -19.77 -7.10
CA ARG A 18 102.20 -21.13 -6.80
C ARG A 18 101.67 -21.74 -5.48
N ARG A 19 101.63 -23.07 -5.27
CA ARG A 19 101.86 -24.28 -6.11
C ARG A 19 100.99 -25.42 -5.52
N GLY A 20 100.67 -26.46 -6.30
CA GLY A 20 100.08 -27.72 -5.77
C GLY A 20 101.16 -28.67 -5.20
N PRO A 21 101.08 -30.02 -5.37
CA PRO A 21 100.09 -30.77 -6.15
C PRO A 21 99.80 -32.24 -5.66
N LEU A 22 99.17 -33.05 -6.54
CA LEU A 22 99.30 -34.52 -6.74
C LEU A 22 98.61 -35.57 -5.81
N ARG A 23 97.79 -36.40 -6.48
CA ARG A 23 97.75 -37.89 -6.50
C ARG A 23 97.15 -38.75 -5.36
N ALA A 24 96.39 -39.74 -5.86
CA ALA A 24 96.41 -41.18 -5.53
C ALA A 24 95.71 -41.71 -4.25
N THR A 25 94.72 -42.56 -4.51
CA THR A 25 94.40 -43.82 -3.82
C THR A 25 95.11 -44.14 -2.49
N HIS A 26 94.35 -44.25 -1.39
CA HIS A 26 94.02 -45.57 -0.83
C HIS A 26 92.96 -45.54 0.30
N SER A 27 92.44 -46.75 0.54
CA SER A 27 91.57 -47.27 1.61
C SER A 27 91.66 -46.68 3.04
N ARG A 28 90.48 -46.50 3.66
CA ARG A 28 90.11 -46.70 5.09
C ARG A 28 90.69 -45.81 6.23
N VAL A 29 89.75 -45.19 6.98
CA VAL A 29 89.56 -45.22 8.47
C VAL A 29 90.18 -44.13 9.40
N ARG A 30 89.26 -43.39 10.06
CA ARG A 30 89.23 -42.75 11.43
C ARG A 30 90.16 -41.56 11.87
N SER A 31 89.47 -40.43 12.12
CA SER A 31 89.33 -39.70 13.42
C SER A 31 90.36 -38.70 14.01
N HIS A 32 89.82 -37.49 14.30
CA HIS A 32 90.10 -36.55 15.42
C HIS A 32 91.42 -35.74 15.41
N GLY A 33 91.52 -34.52 16.01
CA GLY A 33 90.48 -33.63 16.55
C GLY A 33 90.97 -32.53 17.53
N ALA A 34 90.17 -31.47 17.71
CA ALA A 34 90.15 -30.53 18.87
C ALA A 34 91.18 -29.37 19.03
N GLY A 35 91.58 -28.67 17.95
CA GLY A 35 92.30 -27.38 18.01
C GLY A 35 91.56 -26.23 17.28
N ASP A 36 91.88 -24.98 17.62
CA ASP A 36 91.45 -23.72 16.96
C ASP A 36 89.96 -23.58 16.61
N VAL A 37 89.12 -24.05 17.52
CA VAL A 37 87.70 -23.67 17.62
C VAL A 37 87.58 -22.21 18.10
N THR A 38 88.55 -21.71 18.85
CA THR A 38 88.60 -20.38 19.50
C THR A 38 88.73 -19.21 18.52
N GLU A 39 89.57 -19.32 17.48
CA GLU A 39 89.67 -18.27 16.43
C GLU A 39 88.37 -18.18 15.61
N LYS A 40 87.76 -19.34 15.34
CA LYS A 40 86.47 -19.46 14.64
C LYS A 40 85.34 -18.83 15.45
N ILE A 41 85.38 -18.94 16.78
CA ILE A 41 84.43 -18.25 17.67
C ILE A 41 84.56 -16.71 17.57
N HIS A 42 85.77 -16.16 17.48
CA HIS A 42 85.94 -14.70 17.35
C HIS A 42 85.54 -14.17 15.97
N THR A 43 85.86 -14.89 14.89
CA THR A 43 85.37 -14.54 13.55
C THR A 43 83.85 -14.71 13.40
N LEU A 44 83.26 -15.72 14.05
CA LEU A 44 81.80 -15.83 14.21
C LEU A 44 81.23 -14.65 15.01
N ALA A 45 81.83 -14.25 16.13
CA ALA A 45 81.33 -13.12 16.93
C ALA A 45 81.33 -11.79 16.16
N SER A 46 82.37 -11.52 15.36
CA SER A 46 82.43 -10.35 14.47
C SER A 46 81.35 -10.41 13.37
N THR A 47 81.28 -11.52 12.62
CA THR A 47 80.28 -11.67 11.55
C THR A 47 78.84 -11.70 12.08
N LEU A 48 78.62 -12.21 13.29
CA LEU A 48 77.34 -12.12 13.99
C LEU A 48 77.01 -10.69 14.44
N GLN A 49 77.98 -9.84 14.82
CA GLN A 49 77.72 -8.42 15.08
C GLN A 49 77.34 -7.66 13.81
N ASP A 50 78.04 -7.87 12.70
CA ASP A 50 77.76 -7.13 11.46
C ASP A 50 76.47 -7.61 10.77
N THR A 51 76.14 -8.91 10.86
CA THR A 51 74.79 -9.37 10.49
C THR A 51 73.72 -8.80 11.41
N ASN A 52 73.95 -8.63 12.72
CA ASN A 52 73.00 -7.96 13.62
C ASN A 52 72.82 -6.47 13.27
N ARG A 53 73.88 -5.77 12.84
CA ARG A 53 73.78 -4.38 12.31
C ARG A 53 72.93 -4.34 11.04
N ASN A 54 73.19 -5.23 10.08
CA ASN A 54 72.45 -5.29 8.82
C ASN A 54 70.98 -5.67 9.04
N LEU A 55 70.68 -6.61 9.94
CA LEU A 55 69.31 -6.97 10.30
C LEU A 55 68.55 -5.78 10.91
N ARG A 56 69.16 -5.00 11.81
CA ARG A 56 68.54 -3.78 12.36
C ARG A 56 68.26 -2.72 11.30
N HIS A 57 69.13 -2.60 10.30
CA HIS A 57 68.90 -1.67 9.18
C HIS A 57 67.76 -2.15 8.28
N VAL A 58 67.67 -3.46 8.02
CA VAL A 58 66.53 -4.09 7.33
C VAL A 58 65.24 -3.93 8.14
N ASP A 59 65.27 -4.09 9.46
CA ASP A 59 64.11 -3.85 10.33
C ASP A 59 63.64 -2.39 10.30
N GLN A 60 64.55 -1.41 10.21
CA GLN A 60 64.20 0.00 10.01
C GLN A 60 63.55 0.24 8.64
N MET A 61 64.09 -0.34 7.56
CA MET A 61 63.48 -0.26 6.22
C MET A 61 62.10 -0.94 6.19
N LEU A 62 61.93 -2.10 6.84
CA LEU A 62 60.65 -2.79 7.01
C LEU A 62 59.72 -2.07 8.00
N GLY A 63 60.24 -1.17 8.83
CA GLY A 63 59.46 -0.19 9.60
C GLY A 63 58.85 0.84 8.67
N GLN A 64 59.67 1.52 7.88
CA GLN A 64 59.24 2.53 6.90
C GLN A 64 58.25 1.97 5.86
N TYR A 65 58.47 0.75 5.36
CA TYR A 65 57.49 0.09 4.48
C TYR A 65 56.18 -0.28 5.19
N ARG A 66 56.19 -0.53 6.50
CA ARG A 66 54.97 -0.74 7.30
C ARG A 66 54.27 0.57 7.60
N GLU A 67 55.00 1.65 7.89
CA GLU A 67 54.46 3.00 8.06
C GLU A 67 53.79 3.47 6.76
N TYR A 68 54.46 3.34 5.61
CA TYR A 68 53.88 3.70 4.30
C TYR A 68 52.68 2.84 3.89
N ASN A 69 52.67 1.55 4.28
CA ASN A 69 51.50 0.68 4.07
C ASN A 69 50.36 1.05 5.04
N ASN A 70 50.66 1.42 6.29
CA ASN A 70 49.66 1.93 7.23
C ASN A 70 49.03 3.22 6.68
N GLU A 71 49.82 4.19 6.25
CA GLU A 71 49.36 5.42 5.57
C GLU A 71 48.48 5.11 4.35
N GLN A 72 48.85 4.12 3.53
CA GLN A 72 48.01 3.67 2.42
C GLN A 72 46.71 3.01 2.90
N THR A 73 46.72 2.21 3.97
CA THR A 73 45.50 1.63 4.54
C THR A 73 44.61 2.66 5.21
N GLU A 74 45.15 3.73 5.78
CA GLU A 74 44.41 4.87 6.35
C GLU A 74 43.83 5.75 5.24
N ALA A 75 44.56 5.96 4.14
CA ALA A 75 44.01 6.56 2.92
C ALA A 75 42.88 5.70 2.31
N ILE A 76 43.01 4.37 2.31
CA ILE A 76 41.95 3.45 1.87
C ILE A 76 40.78 3.42 2.88
N ALA A 77 41.03 3.57 4.18
CA ALA A 77 39.99 3.61 5.20
C ALA A 77 39.18 4.92 5.13
N THR A 78 39.83 6.07 5.00
CA THR A 78 39.15 7.37 4.79
C THR A 78 38.45 7.44 3.42
N LEU A 79 39.00 6.81 2.37
CA LEU A 79 38.27 6.61 1.11
C LEU A 79 37.05 5.70 1.28
N LYS A 80 37.13 4.62 2.08
CA LYS A 80 35.96 3.78 2.40
C LYS A 80 34.92 4.54 3.21
N GLU A 81 35.33 5.27 4.24
CA GLU A 81 34.43 6.05 5.11
C GLU A 81 33.71 7.13 4.29
N THR A 82 34.41 7.87 3.44
CA THR A 82 33.76 8.85 2.54
C THR A 82 32.85 8.18 1.51
N LEU A 83 33.15 6.95 1.07
CA LEU A 83 32.26 6.14 0.23
C LEU A 83 31.03 5.63 1.02
N GLU A 84 31.17 5.27 2.29
CA GLU A 84 30.07 4.87 3.17
C GLU A 84 29.21 6.05 3.61
N GLN A 85 29.80 7.22 3.86
CA GLN A 85 29.08 8.49 4.04
C GLN A 85 28.33 8.88 2.74
N SER A 86 28.93 8.69 1.56
CA SER A 86 28.27 8.87 0.26
C SER A 86 27.12 7.86 0.04
N ILE A 87 27.33 6.58 0.36
CA ILE A 87 26.28 5.55 0.35
C ILE A 87 25.20 5.87 1.38
N GLY A 88 25.56 6.43 2.53
CA GLY A 88 24.68 6.89 3.60
C GLY A 88 23.82 8.07 3.16
N GLN A 89 24.41 9.06 2.48
CA GLN A 89 23.70 10.18 1.83
C GLN A 89 22.80 9.66 0.70
N LEU A 90 23.25 8.71 -0.11
CA LEU A 90 22.42 8.06 -1.13
C LEU A 90 21.33 7.15 -0.52
N ARG A 91 21.50 6.64 0.70
CA ARG A 91 20.48 5.88 1.45
C ARG A 91 19.47 6.84 2.09
N SER A 92 19.90 7.93 2.72
CA SER A 92 19.01 8.95 3.29
C SER A 92 18.24 9.71 2.21
N GLN A 93 18.88 10.06 1.08
CA GLN A 93 18.20 10.62 -0.09
C GLN A 93 17.21 9.64 -0.74
N ARG A 94 17.44 8.32 -0.63
CA ARG A 94 16.45 7.28 -1.00
C ARG A 94 15.34 7.15 0.05
N LEU A 95 15.62 7.28 1.34
CA LEU A 95 14.63 7.25 2.42
C LEU A 95 13.71 8.49 2.38
N CYS A 96 14.26 9.69 2.15
CA CYS A 96 13.50 10.92 1.94
C CYS A 96 12.70 10.92 0.63
N ARG A 97 13.05 10.07 -0.36
CA ARG A 97 12.21 9.75 -1.51
C ARG A 97 11.10 8.74 -1.21
N ASN A 98 11.23 7.96 -0.13
CA ASN A 98 10.37 6.82 0.21
C ASN A 98 9.45 7.04 1.43
N SER A 99 9.47 8.23 2.05
CA SER A 99 8.41 8.67 2.98
C SER A 99 7.09 8.99 2.25
N GLY A 100 7.14 9.15 0.92
CA GLY A 100 5.96 9.18 0.05
C GLY A 100 5.30 7.81 -0.04
N MET A 101 4.00 7.77 0.25
CA MET A 101 3.16 6.57 0.36
C MET A 101 3.34 5.51 -0.74
N ARG A 102 3.46 4.25 -0.30
CA ARG A 102 3.12 2.97 -0.97
C ARG A 102 2.71 3.07 -2.45
N SER A 103 3.51 2.48 -3.34
CA SER A 103 3.04 2.01 -4.66
C SER A 103 3.86 0.80 -5.12
N ALA A 104 3.18 -0.22 -5.65
CA ALA A 104 3.80 -1.50 -6.03
C ALA A 104 3.85 -1.66 -7.55
N SER A 105 4.99 -2.14 -8.08
CA SER A 105 5.08 -3.03 -9.26
C SER A 105 6.51 -3.53 -9.46
N LEU A 106 6.65 -4.64 -10.19
CA LEU A 106 7.90 -5.38 -10.35
C LEU A 106 8.61 -5.07 -11.68
N SER A 107 9.91 -4.75 -11.57
CA SER A 107 11.03 -5.11 -12.46
C SER A 107 10.83 -5.12 -13.99
N SER A 108 11.67 -4.35 -14.68
CA SER A 108 12.29 -4.79 -15.93
C SER A 108 13.75 -4.34 -16.01
N LEU A 109 14.61 -5.27 -16.38
CA LEU A 109 15.97 -5.06 -16.89
C LEU A 109 15.88 -4.54 -18.35
N TYR A 110 16.88 -3.94 -19.01
CA TYR A 110 18.29 -3.66 -18.67
C TYR A 110 18.87 -2.58 -19.63
N THR A 111 20.07 -2.04 -19.30
CA THR A 111 21.11 -1.43 -20.19
C THR A 111 20.79 -0.30 -21.21
N SER A 112 21.69 0.71 -21.21
CA SER A 112 22.21 1.43 -22.40
C SER A 112 21.24 2.29 -23.24
N ASP A 113 21.44 3.59 -23.49
CA ASP A 113 22.68 4.32 -23.80
C ASP A 113 22.63 5.79 -23.33
N LEU A 114 23.81 6.37 -23.02
CA LEU A 114 24.10 7.80 -23.15
C LEU A 114 25.62 8.00 -23.36
N ASP A 115 26.02 8.21 -24.62
CA ASP A 115 27.29 8.88 -24.92
C ASP A 115 27.23 10.35 -24.42
N GLY A 116 28.37 10.87 -23.98
CA GLY A 116 28.45 12.17 -23.28
C GLY A 116 29.87 12.69 -23.14
N GLU A 117 30.39 13.22 -24.24
CA GLU A 117 31.63 14.03 -24.34
C GLU A 117 31.77 15.10 -23.23
N ALA A 118 32.97 15.48 -22.75
CA ALA A 118 34.35 15.06 -23.06
C ALA A 118 35.35 15.58 -21.99
N ALA A 119 36.65 15.64 -22.35
CA ALA A 119 37.73 16.44 -21.77
C ALA A 119 38.58 15.86 -20.61
N THR A 120 39.56 15.03 -21.01
CA THR A 120 40.99 15.11 -20.60
C THR A 120 41.39 15.10 -19.11
N GLY A 121 41.96 13.98 -18.66
CA GLY A 121 42.79 13.90 -17.45
C GLY A 121 43.73 12.69 -17.48
N SER A 122 45.02 12.90 -17.82
CA SER A 122 45.98 11.80 -18.04
C SER A 122 46.70 11.35 -16.76
N ARG A 123 46.77 10.03 -16.55
CA ARG A 123 48.02 9.31 -16.15
C ARG A 123 47.90 7.80 -16.35
N HIS A 124 49.03 7.16 -16.66
CA HIS A 124 49.14 5.70 -16.80
C HIS A 124 49.41 5.02 -15.46
N PHE A 125 49.06 3.74 -15.35
CA PHE A 125 49.77 2.80 -14.48
C PHE A 125 50.73 1.94 -15.31
N GLN A 126 51.93 1.69 -14.79
CA GLN A 126 52.96 0.85 -15.42
C GLN A 126 52.89 -0.62 -14.96
N PRO A 127 53.38 -1.58 -15.75
CA PRO A 127 53.55 -2.96 -15.32
C PRO A 127 54.66 -3.12 -14.27
N THR A 128 54.64 -4.21 -13.51
CA THR A 128 55.72 -4.59 -12.59
C THR A 128 56.92 -5.17 -13.34
N SER A 129 58.01 -4.39 -13.35
CA SER A 129 59.34 -4.63 -13.96
C SER A 129 60.17 -5.72 -13.19
N PRO A 130 61.44 -6.10 -13.53
CA PRO A 130 62.50 -5.26 -14.12
C PRO A 130 63.45 -5.86 -15.21
N LEU A 131 63.63 -5.05 -16.27
CA LEU A 131 64.93 -4.52 -16.74
C LEU A 131 66.06 -5.46 -17.20
N LYS A 132 66.33 -5.47 -18.51
CA LYS A 132 67.61 -4.92 -19.02
C LYS A 132 67.55 -4.46 -20.48
N ASP A 133 68.08 -3.27 -20.74
CA ASP A 133 68.10 -2.62 -22.04
C ASP A 133 69.25 -3.08 -22.95
N TYR A 134 68.97 -3.13 -24.25
CA TYR A 134 69.69 -2.53 -25.39
C TYR A 134 68.88 -2.92 -26.65
N GLY A 135 68.71 -2.11 -27.69
CA GLY A 135 69.19 -0.77 -28.02
C GLY A 135 69.02 -0.60 -29.54
N ASP A 136 68.71 0.60 -30.04
CA ASP A 136 68.31 0.78 -31.44
C ASP A 136 69.35 0.33 -32.47
N SER A 137 68.91 -0.35 -33.54
CA SER A 137 69.04 0.19 -34.91
C SER A 137 68.47 -0.71 -36.03
N GLN A 138 67.85 -0.06 -37.02
CA GLN A 138 67.79 -0.43 -38.46
C GLN A 138 67.55 -1.92 -38.85
N SER A 139 66.40 -2.23 -39.48
CA SER A 139 66.23 -2.01 -40.94
C SER A 139 64.94 -2.61 -41.55
N THR A 140 64.50 -1.97 -42.64
CA THR A 140 63.63 -2.40 -43.76
C THR A 140 62.73 -3.67 -43.71
N ARG A 141 61.41 -3.38 -43.80
CA ARG A 141 60.44 -3.81 -44.85
C ARG A 141 60.43 -5.27 -45.42
N CYS A 142 59.17 -5.72 -45.63
CA CYS A 142 58.65 -6.60 -46.71
C CYS A 142 58.50 -8.14 -46.52
N ARG A 143 57.23 -8.52 -46.28
CA ARG A 143 56.42 -9.55 -46.98
C ARG A 143 56.79 -11.06 -46.95
N ARG A 144 55.74 -11.82 -46.58
CA ARG A 144 55.31 -13.14 -47.10
C ARG A 144 56.13 -14.41 -46.78
N SER A 145 55.55 -15.19 -45.86
CA SER A 145 54.98 -16.53 -46.16
C SER A 145 55.82 -17.56 -46.94
N ARG A 146 56.22 -18.66 -46.27
CA ARG A 146 55.60 -19.99 -46.49
C ARG A 146 56.08 -21.07 -45.48
N SER A 147 55.38 -22.20 -45.53
CA SER A 147 55.60 -23.46 -44.81
C SER A 147 57.06 -23.94 -44.78
N ALA A 148 57.49 -24.46 -43.62
CA ALA A 148 58.73 -25.20 -43.48
C ALA A 148 58.66 -26.58 -44.18
N ASN A 149 59.79 -27.03 -44.72
CA ASN A 149 60.00 -28.40 -45.19
C ASN A 149 61.46 -28.79 -44.88
N VAL A 150 61.70 -29.97 -44.32
CA VAL A 150 62.98 -30.30 -43.66
C VAL A 150 64.02 -30.84 -44.64
N ARG A 151 65.28 -30.40 -44.50
CA ARG A 151 66.48 -31.01 -45.10
C ARG A 151 67.62 -31.04 -44.09
N PHE A 152 68.45 -32.08 -44.13
CA PHE A 152 69.61 -32.26 -43.25
C PHE A 152 70.92 -31.92 -43.96
N VAL A 153 71.60 -30.86 -43.50
CA VAL A 153 73.03 -30.51 -43.70
C VAL A 153 73.39 -29.60 -42.51
N GLY A 154 74.55 -29.65 -41.85
CA GLY A 154 75.71 -30.55 -41.93
C GLY A 154 76.65 -30.26 -40.74
N GLU A 155 77.70 -31.06 -40.53
CA GLU A 155 78.54 -30.98 -39.32
C GLU A 155 79.70 -29.97 -39.43
N ALA A 156 79.55 -28.79 -38.79
CA ALA A 156 80.66 -27.90 -38.42
C ALA A 156 80.27 -26.94 -37.29
N ASP A 157 79.41 -25.96 -37.58
CA ASP A 157 79.12 -24.80 -36.69
C ASP A 157 78.08 -25.10 -35.59
N ASN A 158 77.74 -26.38 -35.41
CA ASN A 158 76.54 -26.77 -34.65
C ASN A 158 76.69 -26.66 -33.13
N LEU A 159 77.89 -26.58 -32.54
CA LEU A 159 78.03 -26.80 -31.09
C LEU A 159 77.37 -25.68 -30.26
N ASP A 160 77.64 -24.40 -30.57
CA ASP A 160 77.02 -23.27 -29.86
C ASP A 160 75.54 -23.10 -30.20
N GLN A 161 75.13 -23.40 -31.44
CA GLN A 161 73.72 -23.42 -31.81
C GLN A 161 72.96 -24.56 -31.13
N LEU A 162 73.55 -25.74 -30.99
CA LEU A 162 72.98 -26.88 -30.29
C LEU A 162 72.94 -26.64 -28.77
N HIS A 163 73.92 -25.94 -28.20
CA HIS A 163 73.85 -25.50 -26.80
C HIS A 163 72.76 -24.45 -26.59
N SER A 164 72.59 -23.47 -27.49
CA SER A 164 71.48 -22.51 -27.46
C SER A 164 70.12 -23.19 -27.66
N LEU A 165 70.03 -24.17 -28.56
CA LEU A 165 68.82 -24.96 -28.79
C LEU A 165 68.52 -25.85 -27.58
N HIS A 166 69.51 -26.46 -26.94
CA HIS A 166 69.32 -27.23 -25.70
C HIS A 166 69.01 -26.35 -24.49
N HIS A 167 69.46 -25.09 -24.45
CA HIS A 167 69.05 -24.14 -23.42
C HIS A 167 67.59 -23.74 -23.65
N SER A 168 67.25 -23.21 -24.83
CA SER A 168 65.87 -22.85 -25.16
C SER A 168 64.88 -24.02 -25.10
N LEU A 169 65.27 -25.26 -25.42
CA LEU A 169 64.44 -26.45 -25.21
C LEU A 169 64.33 -26.83 -23.72
N ARG A 170 65.35 -26.58 -22.89
CA ARG A 170 65.23 -26.71 -21.43
C ARG A 170 64.35 -25.62 -20.84
N ASP A 171 64.49 -24.39 -21.30
CA ASP A 171 63.73 -23.24 -20.84
C ASP A 171 62.26 -23.39 -21.23
N LEU A 172 61.97 -23.74 -22.49
CA LEU A 172 60.63 -24.14 -22.95
C LEU A 172 60.09 -25.34 -22.18
N SER A 173 60.90 -26.38 -21.92
CA SER A 173 60.46 -27.50 -21.08
C SER A 173 60.17 -27.05 -19.65
N SER A 174 60.92 -26.11 -19.09
CA SER A 174 60.71 -25.56 -17.75
C SER A 174 59.50 -24.63 -17.68
N GLU A 175 59.24 -23.85 -18.74
CA GLU A 175 58.03 -23.02 -18.88
C GLU A 175 56.80 -23.89 -19.13
N GLN A 176 56.93 -24.98 -19.88
CA GLN A 176 55.86 -25.95 -20.09
C GLN A 176 55.53 -26.74 -18.81
N ILE A 177 56.54 -27.04 -17.97
CA ILE A 177 56.34 -27.54 -16.60
C ILE A 177 55.71 -26.46 -15.72
N ARG A 178 56.20 -25.21 -15.72
CA ARG A 178 55.65 -24.11 -14.93
C ARG A 178 54.19 -23.81 -15.30
N LEU A 179 53.86 -23.81 -16.59
CA LEU A 179 52.49 -23.69 -17.10
C LEU A 179 51.64 -24.90 -16.74
N GLY A 180 52.21 -26.12 -16.73
CA GLY A 180 51.55 -27.31 -16.21
C GLY A 180 51.21 -27.18 -14.72
N ASP A 181 52.14 -26.67 -13.93
CA ASP A 181 51.94 -26.36 -12.51
C ASP A 181 50.94 -25.21 -12.29
N ASP A 182 50.97 -24.15 -13.10
CA ASP A 182 50.05 -23.01 -13.01
C ASP A 182 48.63 -23.41 -13.43
N ILE A 183 48.47 -24.21 -14.47
CA ILE A 183 47.20 -24.83 -14.86
C ILE A 183 46.73 -25.78 -13.75
N SER A 184 47.63 -26.55 -13.14
CA SER A 184 47.29 -27.44 -12.01
C SER A 184 46.88 -26.66 -10.75
N ARG A 185 47.52 -25.52 -10.48
CA ARG A 185 47.15 -24.56 -9.43
C ARG A 185 45.77 -23.94 -9.70
N GLU A 186 45.53 -23.48 -10.92
CA GLU A 186 44.25 -22.87 -11.31
C GLU A 186 43.10 -23.89 -11.36
N LEU A 187 43.34 -25.11 -11.84
CA LEU A 187 42.37 -26.22 -11.73
C LEU A 187 42.11 -26.57 -10.26
N SER A 188 43.14 -26.58 -9.40
CA SER A 188 42.98 -26.80 -7.95
C SER A 188 42.29 -25.64 -7.24
N ARG A 189 42.37 -24.41 -7.78
CA ARG A 189 41.60 -23.26 -7.31
C ARG A 189 40.13 -23.39 -7.74
N ARG A 190 39.88 -23.66 -9.02
CA ARG A 190 38.53 -23.86 -9.57
C ARG A 190 37.81 -25.01 -8.88
N ASN A 191 38.47 -26.15 -8.67
CA ASN A 191 37.88 -27.28 -7.95
C ASN A 191 37.53 -26.95 -6.49
N ARG A 192 38.24 -26.02 -5.83
CA ARG A 192 37.84 -25.49 -4.51
C ARG A 192 36.62 -24.59 -4.63
N THR A 193 36.62 -23.60 -5.51
CA THR A 193 35.45 -22.71 -5.70
C THR A 193 34.21 -23.47 -6.18
N ASP A 194 34.38 -24.54 -6.97
CA ASP A 194 33.32 -25.45 -7.38
C ASP A 194 32.81 -26.29 -6.22
N ALA A 195 33.69 -26.77 -5.32
CA ALA A 195 33.29 -27.48 -4.11
C ALA A 195 32.60 -26.56 -3.10
N GLU A 196 33.08 -25.33 -2.95
CA GLU A 196 32.50 -24.28 -2.10
C GLU A 196 31.13 -23.83 -2.63
N THR A 197 30.99 -23.59 -3.93
CA THR A 197 29.68 -23.26 -4.54
C THR A 197 28.72 -24.45 -4.51
N LYS A 198 29.18 -25.69 -4.76
CA LYS A 198 28.36 -26.90 -4.58
C LYS A 198 27.96 -27.09 -3.11
N LYS A 199 28.83 -26.78 -2.15
CA LYS A 199 28.49 -26.78 -0.72
C LYS A 199 27.47 -25.68 -0.40
N ILE A 200 27.67 -24.44 -0.84
CA ILE A 200 26.71 -23.35 -0.62
C ILE A 200 25.33 -23.70 -1.24
N LEU A 201 25.31 -24.32 -2.43
CA LEU A 201 24.08 -24.82 -3.04
C LEU A 201 23.48 -26.01 -2.26
N ALA A 202 24.30 -26.89 -1.69
CA ALA A 202 23.85 -27.96 -0.80
C ALA A 202 23.24 -27.38 0.49
N ASP A 203 23.97 -26.54 1.22
CA ASP A 203 23.53 -25.82 2.43
C ASP A 203 22.24 -25.01 2.18
N LEU A 204 22.08 -24.40 0.99
CA LEU A 204 20.86 -23.71 0.58
C LEU A 204 19.72 -24.68 0.23
N SER A 205 20.02 -25.82 -0.39
CA SER A 205 19.02 -26.87 -0.68
C SER A 205 18.55 -27.57 0.60
N GLU A 206 19.46 -27.76 1.57
CA GLU A 206 19.17 -28.31 2.89
C GLU A 206 18.22 -27.37 3.63
N LYS A 207 18.58 -26.08 3.77
CA LYS A 207 17.71 -25.02 4.32
C LYS A 207 16.37 -24.91 3.59
N LEU A 208 16.33 -25.13 2.27
CA LEU A 208 15.08 -25.15 1.51
C LEU A 208 14.23 -26.39 1.87
N THR A 209 14.83 -27.58 1.96
CA THR A 209 14.12 -28.80 2.38
C THR A 209 13.70 -28.78 3.85
N GLU A 210 14.44 -28.10 4.72
CA GLU A 210 14.15 -27.95 6.14
C GLU A 210 13.00 -26.95 6.36
N SER A 211 13.06 -25.80 5.67
CA SER A 211 11.94 -24.84 5.54
C SER A 211 10.68 -25.45 4.91
N GLN A 212 10.81 -26.56 4.18
CA GLN A 212 9.71 -27.31 3.55
C GLN A 212 9.31 -28.58 4.35
N ARG A 213 10.06 -28.97 5.39
CA ARG A 213 9.77 -30.16 6.22
C ARG A 213 9.21 -29.83 7.61
N GLN A 214 9.47 -28.64 8.14
CA GLN A 214 9.10 -28.30 9.53
C GLN A 214 8.00 -27.23 9.67
N GLU A 215 7.40 -26.81 8.55
CA GLU A 215 6.14 -26.05 8.56
C GLU A 215 5.25 -26.47 7.40
N THR A 216 4.06 -26.99 7.68
CA THR A 216 2.96 -26.89 6.70
C THR A 216 2.57 -25.42 6.53
N VAL A 217 2.02 -25.07 5.37
CA VAL A 217 1.54 -23.69 5.13
C VAL A 217 0.45 -23.29 6.15
N SER A 218 -0.33 -24.27 6.62
CA SER A 218 -1.27 -24.10 7.73
C SER A 218 -0.56 -23.69 9.03
N GLU A 219 0.45 -24.44 9.48
CA GLU A 219 1.18 -24.10 10.71
C GLU A 219 1.96 -22.79 10.61
N ARG A 220 2.47 -22.43 9.42
CA ARG A 220 3.11 -21.11 9.20
C ARG A 220 2.08 -19.97 9.27
N VAL A 221 0.88 -20.15 8.72
CA VAL A 221 -0.21 -19.17 8.84
C VAL A 221 -0.74 -19.12 10.27
N GLU A 222 -0.88 -20.26 10.95
CA GLU A 222 -1.34 -20.35 12.32
C GLU A 222 -0.35 -19.72 13.30
N ARG A 223 0.95 -20.02 13.20
CA ARG A 223 1.96 -19.29 13.98
C ARG A 223 2.04 -17.83 13.59
N ARG A 224 1.88 -17.44 12.32
CA ARG A 224 1.85 -16.01 11.99
C ARG A 224 0.59 -15.30 12.51
N LEU A 225 -0.53 -16.01 12.66
CA LEU A 225 -1.72 -15.51 13.35
C LEU A 225 -1.50 -15.42 14.87
N GLN A 226 -0.90 -16.44 15.51
CA GLN A 226 -0.53 -16.40 16.92
C GLN A 226 0.53 -15.33 17.21
N GLU A 227 1.49 -15.09 16.30
CA GLU A 227 2.43 -13.97 16.33
C GLU A 227 1.70 -12.63 16.19
N ILE A 228 0.73 -12.50 15.27
CA ILE A 228 -0.07 -11.27 15.13
C ILE A 228 -0.98 -11.05 16.33
N GLU A 229 -1.49 -12.10 16.96
CA GLU A 229 -2.24 -12.03 18.22
C GLU A 229 -1.33 -11.65 19.39
N GLN A 230 -0.11 -12.19 19.48
CA GLN A 230 0.89 -11.80 20.47
C GLN A 230 1.44 -10.39 20.23
N GLU A 231 1.63 -9.96 18.99
CA GLU A 231 1.92 -8.58 18.58
C GLU A 231 0.76 -7.67 19.00
N MET A 232 -0.49 -8.02 18.70
CA MET A 232 -1.65 -7.25 19.18
C MET A 232 -1.79 -7.25 20.69
N HIS A 233 -1.49 -8.35 21.40
CA HIS A 233 -1.57 -8.41 22.86
C HIS A 233 -0.45 -7.60 23.52
N THR A 234 0.77 -7.64 22.99
CA THR A 234 1.90 -6.83 23.47
C THR A 234 1.76 -5.35 23.07
N GLU A 235 1.22 -5.05 21.88
CA GLU A 235 0.86 -3.69 21.48
C GLU A 235 -0.29 -3.15 22.33
N ARG A 236 -1.33 -3.95 22.62
CA ARG A 236 -2.37 -3.59 23.60
C ARG A 236 -1.77 -3.34 24.98
N GLN A 237 -0.88 -4.20 25.50
CA GLN A 237 -0.19 -3.95 26.77
C GLN A 237 0.74 -2.72 26.73
N LEU A 238 1.30 -2.37 25.57
CA LEU A 238 2.10 -1.15 25.39
C LEU A 238 1.21 0.10 25.27
N VAL A 239 0.03 -0.01 24.68
CA VAL A 239 -0.99 1.06 24.63
C VAL A 239 -1.61 1.25 26.01
N GLU A 240 -1.93 0.18 26.73
CA GLU A 240 -2.39 0.15 28.12
C GLU A 240 -1.33 0.78 29.03
N ARG A 241 -0.07 0.33 28.97
CA ARG A 241 1.04 0.99 29.70
C ARG A 241 1.26 2.45 29.30
N ARG A 242 1.04 2.83 28.03
CA ARG A 242 1.07 4.24 27.61
C ARG A 242 -0.12 5.02 28.15
N GLN A 243 -1.29 4.40 28.27
CA GLN A 243 -2.52 4.99 28.82
C GLN A 243 -2.44 5.10 30.35
N ASP A 244 -1.81 4.15 31.03
CA ASP A 244 -1.42 4.22 32.44
C ASP A 244 -0.34 5.28 32.67
N GLN A 245 0.66 5.38 31.80
CA GLN A 245 1.67 6.45 31.86
C GLN A 245 1.03 7.83 31.61
N LEU A 246 0.11 7.95 30.65
CA LEU A 246 -0.69 9.16 30.43
C LEU A 246 -1.64 9.44 31.61
N GLY A 247 -2.18 8.41 32.25
CA GLY A 247 -2.99 8.50 33.47
C GLY A 247 -2.17 8.97 34.67
N HIS A 248 -0.97 8.42 34.88
CA HIS A 248 -0.03 8.86 35.90
C HIS A 248 0.48 10.28 35.62
N MET A 249 0.78 10.64 34.37
CA MET A 249 1.11 12.03 34.00
C MET A 249 -0.10 12.96 34.16
N SER A 250 -1.32 12.49 33.89
CA SER A 250 -2.56 13.26 34.11
C SER A 250 -2.81 13.49 35.61
N VAL A 251 -2.61 12.48 36.46
CA VAL A 251 -2.67 12.62 37.92
C VAL A 251 -1.54 13.52 38.43
N GLN A 252 -0.31 13.40 37.91
CA GLN A 252 0.80 14.30 38.27
C GLN A 252 0.54 15.75 37.83
N LEU A 253 -0.08 15.97 36.67
CA LEU A 253 -0.53 17.29 36.21
C LEU A 253 -1.69 17.81 37.06
N GLN A 254 -2.66 16.97 37.42
CA GLN A 254 -3.79 17.33 38.28
C GLN A 254 -3.34 17.62 39.72
N GLU A 255 -2.31 16.93 40.22
CA GLU A 255 -1.62 17.25 41.46
C GLU A 255 -0.81 18.54 41.34
N ALA A 256 -0.12 18.79 40.23
CA ALA A 256 0.63 20.02 40.00
C ALA A 256 -0.30 21.24 39.88
N LEU A 257 -1.47 21.07 39.26
CA LEU A 257 -2.57 22.03 39.25
C LEU A 257 -3.10 22.23 40.67
N ARG A 258 -3.50 21.20 41.41
CA ARG A 258 -3.94 21.37 42.82
C ARG A 258 -2.87 22.00 43.73
N LYS A 259 -1.57 21.77 43.47
CA LYS A 259 -0.43 22.42 44.18
C LYS A 259 -0.15 23.86 43.69
N ARG A 260 -0.73 24.29 42.57
CA ARG A 260 -0.79 25.68 42.09
C ARG A 260 -2.06 26.36 42.62
N ASP A 261 -3.19 25.67 42.61
CA ASP A 261 -4.50 26.15 43.06
C ASP A 261 -4.46 26.42 44.58
N ALA A 262 -3.94 25.50 45.39
CA ALA A 262 -3.72 25.75 46.82
C ALA A 262 -2.82 26.96 47.11
N LYS A 263 -1.87 27.28 46.21
CA LYS A 263 -1.04 28.50 46.31
C LYS A 263 -1.76 29.75 45.82
N ALA A 264 -2.73 29.60 44.92
CA ALA A 264 -3.65 30.67 44.57
C ALA A 264 -4.60 30.95 45.74
N ASP A 265 -5.15 29.91 46.40
CA ASP A 265 -5.97 30.01 47.61
C ASP A 265 -5.21 30.67 48.77
N GLU A 266 -3.95 30.32 49.00
CA GLU A 266 -3.08 30.99 49.97
C GLU A 266 -2.88 32.49 49.64
N MET A 267 -2.62 32.83 48.37
CA MET A 267 -2.49 34.23 47.94
C MET A 267 -3.82 34.99 47.99
N GLU A 268 -4.94 34.36 47.65
CA GLU A 268 -6.28 34.94 47.74
C GLU A 268 -6.69 35.12 49.20
N GLY A 269 -6.35 34.19 50.09
CA GLY A 269 -6.47 34.33 51.53
C GLY A 269 -5.65 35.52 52.06
N LEU A 270 -4.41 35.70 51.60
CA LEU A 270 -3.59 36.89 51.91
C LEU A 270 -4.19 38.18 51.32
N MET A 271 -4.85 38.11 50.17
CA MET A 271 -5.49 39.25 49.51
C MET A 271 -6.79 39.65 50.23
N LYS A 272 -7.64 38.68 50.57
CA LYS A 272 -8.84 38.86 51.42
C LYS A 272 -8.48 39.44 52.78
N ASN A 273 -7.39 38.97 53.42
CA ASN A 273 -6.89 39.54 54.68
C ASN A 273 -6.36 40.98 54.55
N LYS A 274 -5.88 41.41 53.37
CA LYS A 274 -5.54 42.82 53.11
C LYS A 274 -6.80 43.65 52.85
N LEU A 275 -7.74 43.12 52.07
CA LEU A 275 -8.99 43.79 51.72
C LEU A 275 -9.85 44.03 52.97
N LEU A 276 -10.00 43.01 53.83
CA LEU A 276 -10.65 43.11 55.13
C LEU A 276 -10.02 44.18 56.03
N LYS A 277 -8.68 44.38 55.98
CA LYS A 277 -8.02 45.47 56.73
C LYS A 277 -8.40 46.83 56.16
N SER A 278 -8.34 47.02 54.84
CA SER A 278 -8.79 48.28 54.21
C SER A 278 -10.28 48.58 54.42
N GLU A 279 -11.12 47.54 54.53
CA GLU A 279 -12.55 47.68 54.83
C GLU A 279 -12.79 48.06 56.30
N ASN A 280 -12.03 47.48 57.25
CA ASN A 280 -12.04 47.91 58.64
C ASN A 280 -11.49 49.35 58.83
N GLU A 281 -10.54 49.78 58.00
CA GLU A 281 -10.05 51.16 57.98
C GLU A 281 -11.08 52.13 57.38
N LYS A 282 -11.74 51.75 56.27
CA LYS A 282 -12.89 52.47 55.68
C LYS A 282 -14.03 52.64 56.70
N SER A 283 -14.42 51.57 57.41
CA SER A 283 -15.48 51.62 58.42
C SER A 283 -15.14 52.56 59.60
N LYS A 284 -13.86 52.64 60.02
CA LYS A 284 -13.42 53.62 61.02
C LYS A 284 -13.57 55.06 60.52
N LEU A 285 -13.13 55.33 59.29
CA LEU A 285 -13.27 56.65 58.65
C LEU A 285 -14.74 57.04 58.46
N GLU A 286 -15.61 56.09 58.11
CA GLU A 286 -17.06 56.30 58.03
C GLU A 286 -17.67 56.65 59.40
N GLN A 287 -17.27 55.96 60.48
CA GLN A 287 -17.67 56.34 61.83
C GLN A 287 -17.14 57.72 62.27
N GLU A 288 -15.93 58.11 61.83
CA GLU A 288 -15.37 59.44 62.13
C GLU A 288 -16.04 60.56 61.34
N LEU A 289 -16.42 60.30 60.09
CA LEU A 289 -17.26 61.19 59.29
C LEU A 289 -18.65 61.35 59.94
N GLU A 290 -19.29 60.25 60.34
CA GLU A 290 -20.62 60.28 60.96
C GLU A 290 -20.58 60.97 62.34
N ARG A 291 -19.54 60.75 63.16
CA ARG A 291 -19.29 61.52 64.40
C ARG A 291 -19.12 63.01 64.12
N SER A 292 -18.58 63.38 62.96
CA SER A 292 -18.39 64.78 62.55
C SER A 292 -19.70 65.41 62.05
N GLN A 293 -20.49 64.69 61.26
CA GLN A 293 -21.83 65.11 60.85
C GLN A 293 -22.76 65.28 62.06
N ARG A 294 -22.80 64.34 63.01
CA ARG A 294 -23.60 64.48 64.24
C ARG A 294 -23.24 65.74 65.04
N LYS A 295 -21.96 66.14 65.08
CA LYS A 295 -21.52 67.40 65.70
C LYS A 295 -21.97 68.63 64.91
N LEU A 296 -21.93 68.58 63.57
CA LEU A 296 -22.43 69.65 62.71
C LEU A 296 -23.93 69.85 62.96
N ASN A 297 -24.75 68.79 62.88
CA ASN A 297 -26.19 68.85 63.12
C ASN A 297 -26.54 69.39 64.53
N GLN A 298 -25.74 69.07 65.56
CA GLN A 298 -25.89 69.66 66.90
C GLN A 298 -25.61 71.17 66.92
N SER A 299 -24.62 71.64 66.17
CA SER A 299 -24.34 73.08 66.02
C SER A 299 -25.40 73.80 65.18
N GLU A 300 -25.98 73.14 64.17
CA GLU A 300 -27.06 73.67 63.34
C GLU A 300 -28.36 73.77 64.12
N GLY A 301 -28.75 72.75 64.90
CA GLY A 301 -29.88 72.84 65.83
C GLY A 301 -29.69 73.91 66.91
N SER A 302 -28.44 74.14 67.36
CA SER A 302 -28.13 75.24 68.29
C SER A 302 -28.29 76.62 67.64
N ARG A 303 -27.87 76.76 66.37
CA ARG A 303 -28.08 77.95 65.54
C ARG A 303 -29.57 78.19 65.26
N GLU A 304 -30.34 77.14 65.03
CA GLU A 304 -31.78 77.20 64.79
C GLU A 304 -32.57 77.57 66.05
N ALA A 305 -32.19 77.07 67.22
CA ALA A 305 -32.75 77.52 68.50
C ALA A 305 -32.49 79.03 68.74
N LEU A 306 -31.29 79.53 68.40
CA LEU A 306 -30.98 80.96 68.45
C LEU A 306 -31.80 81.77 67.42
N LEU A 307 -32.04 81.24 66.22
CA LEU A 307 -32.91 81.87 65.22
C LEU A 307 -34.36 81.95 65.71
N HIS A 308 -34.88 80.91 66.36
CA HIS A 308 -36.22 80.94 66.97
C HIS A 308 -36.30 81.99 68.10
N GLN A 309 -35.28 82.10 68.97
CA GLN A 309 -35.24 83.17 69.97
C GLN A 309 -35.22 84.57 69.32
N ILE A 310 -34.49 84.76 68.22
CA ILE A 310 -34.49 86.03 67.47
C ILE A 310 -35.89 86.32 66.89
N GLU A 311 -36.60 85.31 66.39
CA GLU A 311 -37.96 85.45 65.86
C GLU A 311 -39.01 85.69 66.95
N ASP A 312 -38.84 85.10 68.13
CA ASP A 312 -39.63 85.39 69.33
C ASP A 312 -39.40 86.84 69.80
N PHE A 313 -38.15 87.31 69.83
CA PHE A 313 -37.86 88.71 70.16
C PHE A 313 -38.43 89.68 69.10
N ARG A 314 -38.35 89.35 67.81
CA ARG A 314 -39.04 90.10 66.73
C ARG A 314 -40.55 90.13 66.94
N SER A 315 -41.15 89.01 67.33
CA SER A 315 -42.59 88.89 67.61
C SER A 315 -43.01 89.66 68.87
N GLN A 316 -42.15 89.73 69.88
CA GLN A 316 -42.35 90.58 71.07
C GLN A 316 -42.22 92.07 70.72
N LEU A 317 -41.27 92.43 69.85
CA LEU A 317 -41.07 93.81 69.40
C LEU A 317 -42.24 94.29 68.53
N LEU A 318 -42.75 93.44 67.62
CA LEU A 318 -43.99 93.67 66.86
C LEU A 318 -45.21 93.87 67.77
N ARG A 319 -45.33 93.09 68.86
CA ARG A 319 -46.39 93.28 69.86
C ARG A 319 -46.24 94.62 70.59
N ALA A 320 -45.05 94.94 71.09
CA ALA A 320 -44.79 96.23 71.76
C ALA A 320 -44.96 97.44 70.80
N GLU A 321 -44.73 97.27 69.51
CA GLU A 321 -44.98 98.29 68.49
C GLU A 321 -46.48 98.42 68.15
N ALA A 322 -47.26 97.34 68.25
CA ALA A 322 -48.73 97.40 68.22
C ALA A 322 -49.30 98.04 69.51
N ASP A 323 -48.79 97.70 70.70
CA ASP A 323 -49.15 98.35 71.96
C ASP A 323 -48.86 99.87 71.92
N ARG A 324 -47.78 100.27 71.22
CA ARG A 324 -47.47 101.68 70.95
C ARG A 324 -48.47 102.32 69.98
N MET A 325 -48.95 101.59 68.97
CA MET A 325 -50.03 102.07 68.07
C MET A 325 -51.33 102.26 68.85
N ASP A 326 -51.68 101.34 69.77
CA ASP A 326 -52.90 101.44 70.58
C ASP A 326 -52.82 102.57 71.62
N LEU A 327 -51.66 102.83 72.22
CA LEU A 327 -51.42 104.04 73.02
C LEU A 327 -51.52 105.32 72.17
N GLN A 328 -51.01 105.31 70.95
CA GLN A 328 -51.19 106.41 69.99
C GLN A 328 -52.66 106.57 69.54
N HIS A 329 -53.43 105.49 69.56
CA HIS A 329 -54.88 105.50 69.32
C HIS A 329 -55.65 106.07 70.52
N GLN A 330 -55.26 105.75 71.76
CA GLN A 330 -55.80 106.40 72.97
C GLN A 330 -55.53 107.91 72.99
N VAL A 331 -54.31 108.35 72.63
CA VAL A 331 -54.00 109.78 72.46
C VAL A 331 -54.88 110.44 71.39
N SER A 332 -55.27 109.70 70.34
CA SER A 332 -56.16 110.19 69.28
C SER A 332 -57.62 110.32 69.74
N GLN A 333 -58.08 109.50 70.68
CA GLN A 333 -59.47 109.52 71.17
C GLN A 333 -59.77 110.62 72.21
N VAL A 334 -58.75 111.25 72.81
CA VAL A 334 -58.91 112.37 73.76
C VAL A 334 -59.35 113.69 73.08
N ALA A 335 -59.34 113.75 71.75
CA ALA A 335 -59.48 115.01 70.99
C ALA A 335 -60.93 115.45 70.67
N MET A 336 -61.99 114.75 71.11
CA MET A 336 -63.38 115.01 70.68
C MET A 336 -64.45 114.97 71.79
N HIS A 337 -64.41 115.85 72.80
CA HIS A 337 -65.63 116.42 73.44
C HIS A 337 -65.35 117.64 74.34
N ARG A 338 -66.35 118.54 74.43
CA ARG A 338 -66.37 119.85 75.13
C ARG A 338 -67.82 120.35 75.31
N GLN A 339 -68.18 121.32 76.16
CA GLN A 339 -67.62 121.87 77.42
C GLN A 339 -68.60 122.95 77.93
N SER A 340 -69.35 122.69 79.02
CA SER A 340 -70.38 123.61 79.56
C SER A 340 -70.82 123.14 80.97
N CYS A 341 -71.08 123.98 81.99
CA CYS A 341 -70.85 125.43 82.16
C CYS A 341 -70.80 125.85 83.65
N HIS A 342 -70.61 127.16 83.85
CA HIS A 342 -70.33 127.91 85.09
C HIS A 342 -71.18 129.21 85.08
N ASP A 343 -71.60 129.87 86.17
CA ASP A 343 -71.54 129.54 87.61
C ASP A 343 -72.53 130.42 88.44
N GLU A 344 -72.40 130.40 89.77
CA GLU A 344 -72.51 131.56 90.71
C GLU A 344 -73.85 132.09 91.32
N GLN A 345 -73.75 132.28 92.66
CA GLN A 345 -74.08 133.48 93.47
C GLN A 345 -75.47 133.71 94.16
N GLU A 346 -75.34 134.45 95.28
CA GLU A 346 -76.21 134.95 96.35
C GLU A 346 -77.15 136.11 95.87
N ASP A 347 -78.03 136.77 96.66
CA ASP A 347 -78.28 136.79 98.12
C ASP A 347 -79.75 137.24 98.45
N ASP A 348 -80.03 137.37 99.74
CA ASP A 348 -80.82 138.43 100.40
C ASP A 348 -82.25 138.13 100.97
N ARG A 349 -82.21 137.51 102.16
CA ARG A 349 -82.92 137.91 103.40
C ARG A 349 -84.40 137.54 103.66
N ARG A 350 -84.54 136.55 104.57
CA ARG A 350 -85.30 136.57 105.86
C ARG A 350 -86.72 137.16 105.82
N ILE A 351 -87.75 136.40 106.23
CA ILE A 351 -88.11 136.23 107.66
C ILE A 351 -89.05 135.02 107.89
N ARG A 352 -88.90 134.39 109.08
CA ARG A 352 -89.76 133.39 109.77
C ARG A 352 -89.82 131.95 109.21
N SER A 353 -89.37 131.04 110.09
CA SER A 353 -89.34 129.59 109.95
C SER A 353 -90.65 128.91 110.34
N VAL A 354 -90.93 127.75 109.73
CA VAL A 354 -91.71 126.61 110.30
C VAL A 354 -91.67 125.37 109.36
N VAL A 355 -91.60 125.58 108.04
CA VAL A 355 -91.88 124.54 107.02
C VAL A 355 -90.75 123.51 106.80
N GLU A 356 -89.50 123.83 107.15
CA GLU A 356 -88.30 123.01 106.84
C GLU A 356 -88.32 121.55 107.36
N ARG A 357 -89.28 121.15 108.19
CA ARG A 357 -89.41 119.76 108.64
C ARG A 357 -89.92 118.83 107.53
N SER A 358 -90.77 119.33 106.62
CA SER A 358 -91.40 118.53 105.56
C SER A 358 -90.49 118.21 104.38
N GLU A 359 -89.58 119.12 104.00
CA GLU A 359 -88.72 118.94 102.83
C GLU A 359 -87.59 117.92 103.05
N ARG A 360 -87.14 117.77 104.30
CA ARG A 360 -86.11 116.78 104.68
C ARG A 360 -86.59 115.34 104.49
N GLU A 361 -87.87 115.07 104.76
CA GLU A 361 -88.48 113.76 104.55
C GLU A 361 -88.61 113.43 103.05
N LYS A 362 -88.94 114.42 102.21
CA LYS A 362 -89.01 114.27 100.74
C LYS A 362 -87.65 113.90 100.13
N GLN A 363 -86.57 114.58 100.54
CA GLN A 363 -85.22 114.32 100.02
C GLN A 363 -84.72 112.91 100.37
N GLU A 364 -85.07 112.37 101.54
CA GLU A 364 -84.66 111.01 101.92
C GLU A 364 -85.43 109.93 101.14
N LEU A 365 -86.70 110.17 100.80
CA LEU A 365 -87.45 109.32 99.87
C LEU A 365 -86.87 109.35 98.45
N GLU A 366 -86.43 110.51 97.96
CA GLU A 366 -85.79 110.64 96.64
C GLU A 366 -84.45 109.88 96.57
N LYS A 367 -83.64 109.89 97.64
CA LYS A 367 -82.45 109.02 97.76
C LYS A 367 -82.82 107.54 97.73
N GLN A 368 -83.86 107.13 98.46
CA GLN A 368 -84.31 105.73 98.48
C GLN A 368 -84.78 105.27 97.09
N ILE A 369 -85.49 106.11 96.35
CA ILE A 369 -85.89 105.83 94.96
C ILE A 369 -84.67 105.68 94.04
N LEU A 370 -83.64 106.53 94.16
CA LEU A 370 -82.41 106.40 93.38
C LEU A 370 -81.60 105.15 93.77
N ALA A 371 -81.50 104.83 95.07
CA ALA A 371 -80.85 103.61 95.55
C ALA A 371 -81.58 102.32 95.10
N LEU A 372 -82.91 102.34 95.05
CA LEU A 372 -83.72 101.24 94.52
C LEU A 372 -83.57 101.12 93.00
N LYS A 373 -83.53 102.21 92.24
CA LYS A 373 -83.21 102.19 90.80
C LYS A 373 -81.79 101.65 90.54
N ALA A 374 -80.80 102.06 91.33
CA ALA A 374 -79.44 101.54 91.21
C ALA A 374 -79.36 100.04 91.51
N LYS A 375 -80.07 99.56 92.54
CA LYS A 375 -80.19 98.12 92.85
C LYS A 375 -80.92 97.35 91.76
N LEU A 376 -82.02 97.89 91.22
CA LEU A 376 -82.77 97.26 90.13
C LEU A 376 -81.92 97.15 88.85
N ASN A 377 -81.28 98.25 88.45
CA ASN A 377 -80.37 98.27 87.29
C ASN A 377 -79.19 97.33 87.49
N HIS A 378 -78.61 97.26 88.70
CA HIS A 378 -77.54 96.31 89.00
C HIS A 378 -78.06 94.86 88.93
N SER A 379 -79.26 94.56 89.42
CA SER A 379 -79.85 93.22 89.30
C SER A 379 -80.18 92.82 87.85
N ALA A 380 -80.63 93.78 87.02
CA ALA A 380 -80.85 93.55 85.60
C ALA A 380 -79.54 93.28 84.86
N VAL A 381 -78.54 94.16 85.03
CA VAL A 381 -77.20 93.99 84.42
C VAL A 381 -76.49 92.74 84.94
N MET A 382 -76.67 92.35 86.20
CA MET A 382 -76.16 91.07 86.71
C MET A 382 -76.87 89.87 86.08
N SER A 383 -78.19 89.92 85.87
CA SER A 383 -78.93 88.89 85.13
C SER A 383 -78.45 88.78 83.68
N GLU A 384 -78.27 89.90 82.98
CA GLU A 384 -77.72 89.96 81.63
C GLU A 384 -76.28 89.41 81.58
N ILE A 385 -75.43 89.74 82.56
CA ILE A 385 -74.08 89.19 82.69
C ILE A 385 -74.12 87.68 82.97
N GLU A 386 -75.07 87.17 83.76
CA GLU A 386 -75.25 85.75 84.04
C GLU A 386 -75.85 84.97 82.86
N GLU A 387 -76.63 85.62 82.00
CA GLU A 387 -77.09 85.07 80.71
C GLU A 387 -75.95 85.07 79.69
N LEU A 388 -75.18 86.15 79.57
CA LEU A 388 -73.99 86.21 78.73
C LEU A 388 -72.93 85.20 79.16
N LYS A 389 -72.69 85.00 80.47
CA LYS A 389 -71.83 83.92 80.99
C LYS A 389 -72.33 82.54 80.58
N ARG A 390 -73.63 82.25 80.76
CA ARG A 390 -74.23 80.97 80.32
C ARG A 390 -74.10 80.75 78.80
N CYS A 391 -74.28 81.80 78.01
CA CYS A 391 -74.07 81.76 76.55
C CYS A 391 -72.59 81.57 76.16
N ILE A 392 -71.66 82.23 76.85
CA ILE A 392 -70.21 82.04 76.63
C ILE A 392 -69.80 80.61 77.01
N GLU A 393 -70.20 80.12 78.18
CA GLU A 393 -69.97 78.74 78.60
C GLU A 393 -70.55 77.72 77.61
N HIS A 394 -71.74 77.97 77.06
CA HIS A 394 -72.33 77.13 76.02
C HIS A 394 -71.47 77.15 74.75
N LYS A 395 -71.07 78.33 74.30
CA LYS A 395 -70.21 78.50 73.12
C LYS A 395 -68.82 77.93 73.32
N ASP A 396 -68.28 77.93 74.53
CA ASP A 396 -66.98 77.33 74.85
C ASP A 396 -67.08 75.80 74.98
N LYS A 397 -68.21 75.26 75.46
CA LYS A 397 -68.51 73.82 75.38
C LYS A 397 -68.68 73.35 73.93
N GLU A 398 -69.36 74.13 73.08
CA GLU A 398 -69.44 73.89 71.63
C GLU A 398 -68.05 73.97 70.96
N LYS A 399 -67.24 75.00 71.27
CA LYS A 399 -65.85 75.09 70.77
C LYS A 399 -65.00 73.90 71.20
N ALA A 400 -65.12 73.44 72.46
CA ALA A 400 -64.37 72.28 72.95
C ALA A 400 -64.80 70.98 72.23
N GLN A 401 -66.10 70.79 71.99
CA GLN A 401 -66.61 69.68 71.19
C GLN A 401 -66.13 69.74 69.73
N LEU A 402 -66.15 70.93 69.11
CA LEU A 402 -65.63 71.15 67.77
C LEU A 402 -64.12 70.95 67.69
N ALA A 403 -63.35 71.40 68.69
CA ALA A 403 -61.91 71.17 68.78
C ALA A 403 -61.59 69.68 68.90
N MET A 404 -62.30 68.94 69.77
CA MET A 404 -62.17 67.48 69.89
C MET A 404 -62.55 66.76 68.59
N HIS A 405 -63.61 67.21 67.89
CA HIS A 405 -63.95 66.66 66.57
C HIS A 405 -62.90 66.98 65.50
N ILE A 406 -62.31 68.17 65.51
CA ILE A 406 -61.20 68.54 64.61
C ILE A 406 -59.95 67.71 64.93
N GLU A 407 -59.62 67.50 66.20
CA GLU A 407 -58.48 66.68 66.63
C GLU A 407 -58.66 65.21 66.24
N VAL A 408 -59.84 64.63 66.46
CA VAL A 408 -60.20 63.30 65.97
C VAL A 408 -60.07 63.24 64.45
N LEU A 409 -60.69 64.15 63.70
CA LEU A 409 -60.59 64.20 62.23
C LEU A 409 -59.15 64.39 61.73
N THR A 410 -58.34 65.18 62.43
CA THR A 410 -56.91 65.37 62.10
C THR A 410 -56.14 64.07 62.32
N SER A 411 -56.36 63.37 63.43
CA SER A 411 -55.77 62.05 63.64
C SER A 411 -56.24 61.01 62.61
N ASP A 412 -57.49 61.10 62.16
CA ASP A 412 -58.09 60.21 61.16
C ASP A 412 -57.56 60.50 59.74
N LEU A 413 -57.19 61.76 59.45
CA LEU A 413 -56.49 62.18 58.24
C LEU A 413 -55.02 61.74 58.29
N GLU A 414 -54.30 62.01 59.38
CA GLU A 414 -52.93 61.53 59.59
C GLU A 414 -52.84 60.01 59.49
N ASN A 415 -53.81 59.27 60.03
CA ASN A 415 -53.82 57.80 59.95
C ASN A 415 -54.07 57.31 58.51
N ARG A 416 -54.92 58.01 57.73
CA ARG A 416 -55.07 57.75 56.29
C ARG A 416 -53.81 58.10 55.50
N GLU A 417 -53.13 59.20 55.82
CA GLU A 417 -51.86 59.58 55.19
C GLU A 417 -50.76 58.56 55.50
N LYS A 418 -50.61 58.15 56.77
CA LYS A 418 -49.71 57.06 57.19
C LYS A 418 -50.05 55.73 56.51
N GLN A 419 -51.32 55.46 56.21
CA GLN A 419 -51.75 54.29 55.43
C GLN A 419 -51.41 54.44 53.93
N GLN A 420 -51.64 55.61 53.33
CA GLN A 420 -51.25 55.91 51.95
C GLN A 420 -49.73 55.82 51.76
N GLN A 421 -48.94 56.34 52.70
CA GLN A 421 -47.49 56.22 52.71
C GLN A 421 -47.04 54.75 52.73
N ARG A 422 -47.63 53.92 53.60
CA ARG A 422 -47.36 52.46 53.61
C ARG A 422 -47.71 51.78 52.29
N MET A 423 -48.83 52.14 51.65
CA MET A 423 -49.17 51.61 50.33
C MET A 423 -48.18 52.08 49.24
N LEU A 424 -47.72 53.33 49.29
CA LEU A 424 -46.69 53.85 48.38
C LEU A 424 -45.34 53.15 48.60
N ASP A 425 -44.96 52.86 49.84
CA ASP A 425 -43.73 52.14 50.16
C ASP A 425 -43.82 50.66 49.76
N GLN A 426 -44.96 49.99 49.98
CA GLN A 426 -45.23 48.66 49.43
C GLN A 426 -45.19 48.63 47.88
N LEU A 427 -45.70 49.66 47.21
CA LEU A 427 -45.60 49.78 45.75
C LEU A 427 -44.16 50.02 45.27
N LYS A 428 -43.33 50.74 46.04
CA LYS A 428 -41.88 50.88 45.77
C LYS A 428 -41.16 49.55 45.97
N GLU A 429 -41.48 48.80 47.03
CA GLU A 429 -40.93 47.46 47.29
C GLU A 429 -41.31 46.48 46.18
N ILE A 430 -42.59 46.42 45.79
CA ILE A 430 -43.05 45.60 44.66
C ILE A 430 -42.36 46.01 43.35
N GLN A 431 -42.20 47.31 43.08
CA GLN A 431 -41.45 47.78 41.91
C GLN A 431 -39.97 47.43 41.98
N SER A 432 -39.36 47.42 43.17
CA SER A 432 -37.96 47.02 43.39
C SER A 432 -37.79 45.52 43.18
N CYS A 433 -38.68 44.70 43.74
CA CYS A 433 -38.71 43.25 43.54
C CYS A 433 -38.95 42.88 42.07
N TYR A 434 -39.83 43.61 41.37
CA TYR A 434 -40.04 43.43 39.93
C TYR A 434 -38.76 43.77 39.15
N LYS A 435 -38.09 44.90 39.43
CA LYS A 435 -36.81 45.26 38.80
C LYS A 435 -35.71 44.23 39.07
N ALA A 436 -35.64 43.70 40.30
CA ALA A 436 -34.70 42.65 40.67
C ALA A 436 -34.97 41.37 39.86
N CYS A 437 -36.20 40.84 39.91
CA CYS A 437 -36.61 39.66 39.16
C CYS A 437 -36.48 39.84 37.63
N GLU A 438 -36.72 41.04 37.11
CA GLU A 438 -36.51 41.37 35.69
C GLU A 438 -35.02 41.44 35.33
N SER A 439 -34.14 41.81 36.27
CA SER A 439 -32.68 41.79 36.08
C SER A 439 -32.10 40.37 36.19
N GLU A 440 -32.56 39.57 37.16
CA GLU A 440 -32.25 38.14 37.28
C GLU A 440 -32.73 37.38 36.04
N ARG A 441 -33.96 37.65 35.58
CA ARG A 441 -34.50 37.09 34.34
C ARG A 441 -33.58 37.42 33.16
N ARG A 442 -33.20 38.69 32.97
CA ARG A 442 -32.25 39.08 31.90
C ARG A 442 -30.90 38.39 32.04
N GLN A 443 -30.40 38.19 33.26
CA GLN A 443 -29.16 37.44 33.50
C GLN A 443 -29.32 35.96 33.09
N THR A 444 -30.44 35.31 33.40
CA THR A 444 -30.71 33.95 32.92
C THR A 444 -30.97 33.89 31.41
N GLU A 445 -31.58 34.90 30.81
CA GLU A 445 -31.76 35.00 29.35
C GLU A 445 -30.41 35.15 28.63
N LEU A 446 -29.46 35.91 29.21
CA LEU A 446 -28.07 35.99 28.73
C LEU A 446 -27.33 34.66 28.90
N GLN A 447 -27.39 34.02 30.07
CA GLN A 447 -26.77 32.71 30.29
C GLN A 447 -27.34 31.62 29.37
N ASN A 448 -28.66 31.65 29.11
CA ASN A 448 -29.29 30.76 28.14
C ASN A 448 -28.85 31.06 26.70
N ALA A 449 -28.61 32.32 26.34
CA ALA A 449 -28.06 32.71 25.04
C ALA A 449 -26.58 32.29 24.89
N GLU A 450 -25.76 32.44 25.94
CA GLU A 450 -24.37 31.98 25.99
C GLU A 450 -24.29 30.45 25.86
N LEU A 451 -25.14 29.71 26.59
CA LEU A 451 -25.23 28.25 26.47
C LEU A 451 -25.76 27.80 25.10
N ALA A 452 -26.72 28.53 24.52
CA ALA A 452 -27.21 28.26 23.17
C ALA A 452 -26.12 28.52 22.12
N GLN A 453 -25.33 29.59 22.26
CA GLN A 453 -24.19 29.87 21.40
C GLN A 453 -23.10 28.80 21.54
N GLN A 454 -22.73 28.40 22.75
CA GLN A 454 -21.76 27.31 22.98
C GLN A 454 -22.23 25.98 22.39
N LEU A 455 -23.54 25.69 22.47
CA LEU A 455 -24.12 24.51 21.84
C LEU A 455 -24.11 24.63 20.31
N GLU A 456 -24.43 25.79 19.74
CA GLU A 456 -24.35 26.04 18.30
C GLU A 456 -22.91 25.93 17.79
N GLU A 457 -21.93 26.49 18.50
CA GLU A 457 -20.49 26.37 18.23
C GLU A 457 -20.02 24.92 18.32
N SER A 458 -20.42 24.18 19.35
CA SER A 458 -20.14 22.74 19.47
C SER A 458 -20.76 21.94 18.32
N THR A 459 -21.99 22.23 17.89
CA THR A 459 -22.57 21.58 16.70
C THR A 459 -21.78 21.89 15.44
N LYS A 460 -21.37 23.15 15.22
CA LYS A 460 -20.52 23.56 14.09
C LYS A 460 -19.15 22.86 14.12
N GLU A 461 -18.59 22.59 15.30
CA GLU A 461 -17.36 21.81 15.44
C GLU A 461 -17.60 20.33 15.12
N THR A 462 -18.68 19.72 15.60
CA THR A 462 -19.02 18.34 15.21
C THR A 462 -19.30 18.21 13.71
N ASP A 463 -19.93 19.19 13.07
CA ASP A 463 -20.13 19.22 11.61
C ASP A 463 -18.82 19.40 10.84
N ARG A 464 -17.87 20.20 11.34
CA ARG A 464 -16.50 20.28 10.80
C ARG A 464 -15.80 18.93 10.89
N TYR A 465 -15.79 18.29 12.07
CA TYR A 465 -15.18 16.96 12.22
C TYR A 465 -15.87 15.89 11.35
N LEU A 466 -17.19 15.96 11.16
CA LEU A 466 -17.91 15.09 10.23
C LEU A 466 -17.58 15.38 8.76
N ALA A 467 -17.33 16.64 8.39
CA ALA A 467 -16.88 17.00 7.04
C ALA A 467 -15.44 16.56 6.78
N GLU A 468 -14.53 16.79 7.74
CA GLU A 468 -13.13 16.32 7.71
C GLU A 468 -13.05 14.79 7.68
N PHE A 469 -13.89 14.09 8.47
CA PHE A 469 -14.00 12.64 8.42
C PHE A 469 -14.46 12.14 7.04
N ARG A 470 -15.49 12.75 6.45
CA ARG A 470 -15.95 12.41 5.09
C ARG A 470 -14.87 12.69 4.03
N GLN A 471 -14.12 13.79 4.17
CA GLN A 471 -13.00 14.10 3.28
C GLN A 471 -11.86 13.08 3.43
N SER A 472 -11.51 12.71 4.66
CA SER A 472 -10.55 11.64 4.97
C SER A 472 -11.01 10.29 4.41
N GLU A 473 -12.31 9.97 4.50
CA GLU A 473 -12.88 8.74 3.94
C GLU A 473 -12.87 8.73 2.40
N THR A 474 -13.20 9.84 1.72
CA THR A 474 -13.08 9.91 0.25
C THR A 474 -11.62 9.77 -0.21
N LEU A 475 -10.68 10.42 0.47
CA LEU A 475 -9.24 10.25 0.23
C LEU A 475 -8.79 8.81 0.51
N ARG A 476 -9.28 8.16 1.57
CA ARG A 476 -9.04 6.75 1.88
C ARG A 476 -9.53 5.86 0.74
N LEU A 477 -10.76 6.04 0.27
CA LEU A 477 -11.35 5.30 -0.85
C LEU A 477 -10.59 5.56 -2.17
N GLU A 478 -10.05 6.75 -2.40
CA GLU A 478 -9.14 7.01 -3.52
C GLU A 478 -7.81 6.26 -3.38
N THR A 479 -7.19 6.24 -2.20
CA THR A 479 -5.95 5.47 -1.99
C THR A 479 -6.18 3.97 -2.10
N GLU A 480 -7.38 3.49 -1.73
CA GLU A 480 -7.81 2.11 -1.90
C GLU A 480 -7.98 1.77 -3.38
N LYS A 481 -8.71 2.58 -4.16
CA LYS A 481 -8.79 2.44 -5.63
C LYS A 481 -7.41 2.45 -6.30
N LYS A 482 -6.53 3.40 -5.94
CA LYS A 482 -5.15 3.49 -6.47
C LYS A 482 -4.34 2.23 -6.11
N LYS A 483 -4.50 1.69 -4.90
CA LYS A 483 -3.91 0.40 -4.46
C LYS A 483 -4.48 -0.80 -5.24
N GLU A 484 -5.78 -0.83 -5.52
CA GLU A 484 -6.40 -1.85 -6.39
C GLU A 484 -5.88 -1.77 -7.83
N GLU A 485 -5.78 -0.58 -8.42
CA GLU A 485 -5.18 -0.39 -9.74
C GLU A 485 -3.72 -0.87 -9.80
N LEU A 486 -2.92 -0.53 -8.79
CA LEU A 486 -1.52 -0.97 -8.70
C LEU A 486 -1.41 -2.49 -8.49
N LYS A 487 -2.35 -3.09 -7.75
CA LYS A 487 -2.48 -4.56 -7.61
C LYS A 487 -2.85 -5.21 -8.94
N VAL A 488 -3.73 -4.62 -9.73
CA VAL A 488 -4.08 -5.08 -11.09
C VAL A 488 -2.88 -4.96 -12.03
N LYS A 489 -2.25 -3.78 -12.11
CA LYS A 489 -1.05 -3.52 -12.91
C LYS A 489 0.10 -4.48 -12.54
N ALA A 490 0.33 -4.73 -11.25
CA ALA A 490 1.30 -5.72 -10.79
C ALA A 490 0.92 -7.16 -11.18
N GLN A 491 -0.36 -7.55 -11.08
CA GLN A 491 -0.82 -8.86 -11.56
C GLN A 491 -0.67 -9.01 -13.07
N GLU A 492 -0.91 -7.95 -13.85
CA GLU A 492 -0.73 -7.92 -15.31
C GLU A 492 0.75 -8.03 -15.67
N SER A 493 1.64 -7.28 -15.03
CA SER A 493 3.09 -7.45 -15.17
C SER A 493 3.51 -8.89 -14.83
N ILE A 494 2.96 -9.50 -13.76
CA ILE A 494 3.22 -10.90 -13.42
C ILE A 494 2.66 -11.87 -14.48
N ARG A 495 1.49 -11.60 -15.09
CA ARG A 495 0.96 -12.38 -16.21
C ARG A 495 1.87 -12.28 -17.44
N HIS A 496 2.34 -11.08 -17.80
CA HIS A 496 3.29 -10.86 -18.89
C HIS A 496 4.63 -11.56 -18.64
N TRP A 497 5.21 -11.44 -17.43
CA TRP A 497 6.45 -12.13 -17.08
C TRP A 497 6.28 -13.66 -17.06
N LYS A 498 5.16 -14.19 -16.55
CA LYS A 498 4.85 -15.63 -16.63
C LYS A 498 4.68 -16.11 -18.07
N LEU A 499 4.09 -15.30 -18.96
CA LEU A 499 3.92 -15.64 -20.37
C LEU A 499 5.26 -15.56 -21.13
N LYS A 500 6.11 -14.57 -20.82
CA LYS A 500 7.48 -14.45 -21.35
C LYS A 500 8.37 -15.60 -20.87
N TYR A 501 8.30 -15.97 -19.59
CA TYR A 501 8.95 -17.16 -19.04
C TYR A 501 8.49 -18.41 -19.78
N LYS A 502 7.18 -18.67 -19.88
CA LYS A 502 6.63 -19.80 -20.65
C LYS A 502 6.99 -19.77 -22.14
N LYS A 503 7.35 -18.62 -22.72
CA LYS A 503 7.90 -18.57 -24.07
C LYS A 503 9.35 -19.04 -24.08
N LEU A 504 10.20 -18.42 -23.26
CA LEU A 504 11.62 -18.79 -23.11
C LEU A 504 11.81 -20.26 -22.70
N GLU A 505 10.93 -20.79 -21.87
CA GLU A 505 10.87 -22.20 -21.46
C GLU A 505 10.62 -23.13 -22.67
N ARG A 506 9.67 -22.80 -23.55
CA ARG A 506 9.45 -23.54 -24.81
C ARG A 506 10.59 -23.36 -25.81
N ASP A 507 11.13 -22.15 -25.93
CA ASP A 507 12.23 -21.85 -26.84
C ASP A 507 13.51 -22.59 -26.38
N MET A 508 13.74 -22.71 -25.07
CA MET A 508 14.80 -23.53 -24.46
C MET A 508 14.55 -25.04 -24.64
N VAL A 509 13.32 -25.53 -24.46
CA VAL A 509 12.98 -26.94 -24.73
C VAL A 509 13.25 -27.28 -26.20
N LYS A 510 12.84 -26.42 -27.14
CA LYS A 510 13.17 -26.56 -28.57
C LYS A 510 14.67 -26.55 -28.84
N GLN A 511 15.44 -25.69 -28.19
CA GLN A 511 16.91 -25.70 -28.30
C GLN A 511 17.52 -26.99 -27.72
N ASN A 512 16.96 -27.53 -26.64
CA ASN A 512 17.39 -28.81 -26.08
C ASN A 512 17.02 -29.99 -26.99
N GLU A 513 15.85 -29.95 -27.64
CA GLU A 513 15.44 -30.91 -28.68
C GLU A 513 16.38 -30.89 -29.88
N THR A 514 16.77 -29.71 -30.40
CA THR A 514 17.73 -29.63 -31.51
C THR A 514 19.16 -29.99 -31.10
N ILE A 515 19.59 -29.65 -29.87
CA ILE A 515 20.86 -30.12 -29.30
C ILE A 515 20.87 -31.65 -29.18
N ASN A 516 19.79 -32.28 -28.70
CA ASN A 516 19.67 -33.73 -28.62
C ASN A 516 19.71 -34.37 -30.02
N GLN A 517 18.98 -33.83 -31.00
CA GLN A 517 19.04 -34.31 -32.40
C GLN A 517 20.45 -34.18 -33.00
N LEU A 518 21.19 -33.12 -32.70
CA LEU A 518 22.59 -32.96 -33.11
C LEU A 518 23.53 -33.91 -32.35
N MET A 519 23.25 -34.19 -31.07
CA MET A 519 23.98 -35.17 -30.27
C MET A 519 23.77 -36.59 -30.79
N ASP A 520 22.54 -36.97 -31.13
CA ASP A 520 22.21 -38.27 -31.73
C ASP A 520 22.83 -38.44 -33.12
N LYS A 521 22.79 -37.39 -33.96
CA LYS A 521 23.53 -37.37 -35.25
C LYS A 521 25.04 -37.52 -35.02
N SER A 522 25.61 -36.85 -34.03
CA SER A 522 27.04 -36.97 -33.67
C SER A 522 27.38 -38.37 -33.17
N ASN A 523 26.55 -38.96 -32.29
CA ASN A 523 26.68 -40.32 -31.78
C ASN A 523 26.57 -41.36 -32.90
N GLN A 524 25.73 -41.13 -33.90
CA GLN A 524 25.60 -41.99 -35.08
C GLN A 524 26.85 -41.91 -35.96
N VAL A 525 27.35 -40.70 -36.26
CA VAL A 525 28.62 -40.51 -37.00
C VAL A 525 29.82 -41.08 -36.23
N LEU A 526 29.81 -41.07 -34.89
CA LEU A 526 30.83 -41.72 -34.08
C LEU A 526 30.79 -43.25 -34.20
N LYS A 527 29.59 -43.87 -34.21
CA LYS A 527 29.44 -45.31 -34.48
C LYS A 527 29.94 -45.66 -35.88
N GLU A 528 29.48 -44.95 -36.91
CA GLU A 528 29.90 -45.17 -38.30
C GLU A 528 31.42 -45.02 -38.47
N LYS A 529 32.02 -44.04 -37.78
CA LYS A 529 33.49 -43.86 -37.72
C LYS A 529 34.18 -45.05 -37.05
N ASP A 530 33.63 -45.61 -35.98
CA ASP A 530 34.21 -46.74 -35.26
C ASP A 530 34.00 -48.07 -36.00
N ASP A 531 32.89 -48.24 -36.71
CA ASP A 531 32.65 -49.33 -37.66
C ASP A 531 33.66 -49.25 -38.83
N LEU A 532 33.90 -48.05 -39.38
CA LEU A 532 34.92 -47.82 -40.40
C LEU A 532 36.35 -48.07 -39.88
N LYS A 533 36.65 -47.75 -38.61
CA LYS A 533 37.92 -48.16 -37.97
C LYS A 533 38.02 -49.69 -37.87
N ALA A 534 36.94 -50.38 -37.48
CA ALA A 534 36.94 -51.84 -37.38
C ALA A 534 37.16 -52.50 -38.75
N GLN A 535 36.52 -51.98 -39.80
CA GLN A 535 36.77 -52.39 -41.19
C GLN A 535 38.23 -52.14 -41.61
N LEU A 536 38.77 -50.95 -41.31
CA LEU A 536 40.17 -50.61 -41.59
C LEU A 536 41.16 -51.53 -40.85
N LEU A 537 40.91 -51.84 -39.57
CA LEU A 537 41.74 -52.76 -38.78
C LEU A 537 41.66 -54.20 -39.35
N SER A 538 40.50 -54.65 -39.80
CA SER A 538 40.35 -55.92 -40.51
C SER A 538 41.14 -55.94 -41.83
N ALA A 539 41.10 -54.85 -42.61
CA ALA A 539 41.86 -54.73 -43.84
C ALA A 539 43.39 -54.68 -43.59
N ILE A 540 43.84 -53.97 -42.54
CA ILE A 540 45.24 -53.97 -42.11
C ILE A 540 45.67 -55.38 -41.72
N HIS A 541 44.86 -56.12 -40.96
CA HIS A 541 45.18 -57.50 -40.58
C HIS A 541 45.27 -58.44 -41.80
N GLN A 542 44.38 -58.28 -42.79
CA GLN A 542 44.48 -59.01 -44.07
C GLN A 542 45.79 -58.68 -44.81
N ILE A 543 46.16 -57.39 -44.89
CA ILE A 543 47.43 -56.95 -45.50
C ILE A 543 48.64 -57.50 -44.73
N GLU A 544 48.60 -57.57 -43.40
CA GLU A 544 49.65 -58.17 -42.59
C GLU A 544 49.79 -59.68 -42.82
N ASN A 545 48.69 -60.40 -43.02
CA ASN A 545 48.73 -61.82 -43.32
C ASN A 545 49.26 -62.07 -44.73
N LEU A 546 48.83 -61.31 -45.73
CA LEU A 546 49.41 -61.34 -47.09
C LEU A 546 50.91 -60.97 -47.10
N ARG A 547 51.36 -60.07 -46.21
CA ARG A 547 52.79 -59.76 -46.02
C ARG A 547 53.57 -60.92 -45.39
N LYS A 548 52.97 -61.66 -44.44
CA LYS A 548 53.58 -62.88 -43.86
C LYS A 548 53.69 -63.98 -44.91
N GLU A 549 52.61 -64.23 -45.67
CA GLU A 549 52.60 -65.19 -46.78
C GLU A 549 53.67 -64.84 -47.83
N LEU A 550 53.83 -63.56 -48.17
CA LEU A 550 54.90 -63.09 -49.04
C LEU A 550 56.30 -63.33 -48.44
N SER A 551 56.52 -63.09 -47.14
CA SER A 551 57.80 -63.42 -46.49
C SER A 551 58.07 -64.93 -46.41
N ASP A 552 57.03 -65.75 -46.26
CA ASP A 552 57.13 -67.21 -46.26
C ASP A 552 57.47 -67.75 -47.67
N VAL A 553 56.98 -67.08 -48.73
CA VAL A 553 57.36 -67.38 -50.11
C VAL A 553 58.81 -66.94 -50.39
N LEU A 554 59.21 -65.75 -49.93
CA LEU A 554 60.58 -65.24 -50.11
C LEU A 554 61.62 -66.08 -49.36
N THR A 555 61.33 -66.54 -48.13
CA THR A 555 62.23 -67.41 -47.36
C THR A 555 62.35 -68.80 -47.97
N LYS A 556 61.25 -69.41 -48.43
CA LYS A 556 61.28 -70.68 -49.19
C LYS A 556 62.09 -70.55 -50.48
N ARG A 557 61.98 -69.41 -51.17
CA ARG A 557 62.78 -69.13 -52.36
C ARG A 557 64.28 -69.01 -52.03
N ALA A 558 64.65 -68.29 -50.97
CA ALA A 558 66.04 -68.19 -50.54
C ALA A 558 66.63 -69.57 -50.19
N GLN A 559 65.88 -70.42 -49.49
CA GLN A 559 66.28 -71.81 -49.20
C GLN A 559 66.47 -72.65 -50.48
N GLN A 560 65.65 -72.45 -51.51
CA GLN A 560 65.81 -73.12 -52.81
C GLN A 560 67.05 -72.61 -53.57
N GLU A 561 67.37 -71.31 -53.48
CA GLU A 561 68.57 -70.72 -54.08
C GLU A 561 69.84 -71.19 -53.33
N GLU A 562 69.81 -71.33 -52.00
CA GLU A 562 70.86 -71.98 -51.19
C GLU A 562 71.03 -73.48 -51.52
N GLU A 563 69.93 -74.22 -51.67
CA GLU A 563 69.96 -75.61 -52.10
C GLU A 563 70.60 -75.80 -53.48
N LEU A 564 70.30 -74.89 -54.42
CA LEU A 564 70.91 -74.89 -55.75
C LEU A 564 72.41 -74.59 -55.66
N HIS A 565 72.82 -73.59 -54.87
CA HIS A 565 74.24 -73.31 -54.63
C HIS A 565 74.96 -74.52 -53.99
N CYS A 566 74.34 -75.23 -53.05
CA CYS A 566 74.90 -76.44 -52.46
C CYS A 566 75.01 -77.60 -53.46
N LYS A 567 74.08 -77.71 -54.42
CA LYS A 567 74.16 -78.69 -55.53
C LYS A 567 75.25 -78.30 -56.53
N GLU A 568 75.41 -77.01 -56.82
CA GLU A 568 76.42 -76.50 -57.75
C GLU A 568 77.85 -76.60 -57.19
N VAL A 569 78.05 -76.36 -55.89
CA VAL A 569 79.31 -76.66 -55.20
C VAL A 569 79.65 -78.15 -55.29
N LYS A 570 78.70 -79.05 -55.01
CA LYS A 570 78.93 -80.50 -55.20
C LYS A 570 79.22 -80.88 -56.65
N LEU A 571 78.69 -80.13 -57.62
CA LEU A 571 78.97 -80.29 -59.05
C LEU A 571 80.38 -79.78 -59.42
N SER A 572 80.92 -78.79 -58.71
CA SER A 572 82.32 -78.35 -58.89
C SER A 572 83.30 -79.29 -58.17
N GLU A 573 82.95 -79.79 -56.99
CA GLU A 573 83.71 -80.80 -56.24
C GLU A 573 83.81 -82.10 -57.05
N THR A 574 82.70 -82.64 -57.57
CA THR A 574 82.70 -83.85 -58.41
C THR A 574 83.44 -83.66 -59.74
N LYS A 575 83.44 -82.45 -60.33
CA LYS A 575 84.30 -82.12 -61.48
C LYS A 575 85.79 -82.08 -61.11
N SER A 576 86.15 -81.54 -59.95
CA SER A 576 87.54 -81.53 -59.49
C SER A 576 88.02 -82.95 -59.14
N GLN A 577 87.17 -83.77 -58.52
CA GLN A 577 87.39 -85.20 -58.30
C GLN A 577 87.50 -85.95 -59.63
N GLN A 578 86.68 -85.63 -60.64
CA GLN A 578 86.83 -86.21 -61.98
C GLN A 578 88.19 -85.87 -62.60
N ILE A 579 88.66 -84.62 -62.51
CA ILE A 579 89.98 -84.22 -63.04
C ILE A 579 91.12 -84.94 -62.30
N VAL A 580 91.01 -85.07 -60.98
CA VAL A 580 91.94 -85.86 -60.16
C VAL A 580 91.90 -87.33 -60.58
N LEU A 581 90.72 -87.95 -60.68
CA LEU A 581 90.54 -89.33 -61.13
C LEU A 581 91.03 -89.54 -62.58
N GLU A 582 90.88 -88.58 -63.49
CA GLU A 582 91.43 -88.67 -64.85
C GLU A 582 92.96 -88.53 -64.88
N GLN A 583 93.56 -87.81 -63.93
CA GLN A 583 95.01 -87.75 -63.78
C GLN A 583 95.55 -89.00 -63.08
N GLU A 584 94.90 -89.45 -62.00
CA GLU A 584 95.14 -90.73 -61.36
C GLU A 584 94.97 -91.88 -62.35
N ILE A 585 93.97 -91.88 -63.26
CA ILE A 585 93.84 -92.91 -64.31
C ILE A 585 95.02 -92.89 -65.27
N ARG A 586 95.59 -91.73 -65.61
CA ARG A 586 96.81 -91.63 -66.45
C ARG A 586 98.05 -92.10 -65.70
N GLU A 587 98.16 -91.79 -64.41
CA GLU A 587 99.25 -92.26 -63.54
C GLU A 587 99.10 -93.75 -63.20
N VAL A 588 97.87 -94.26 -63.08
CA VAL A 588 97.48 -95.67 -62.92
C VAL A 588 97.65 -96.46 -64.21
N GLN A 589 97.50 -95.86 -65.39
CA GLN A 589 97.91 -96.48 -66.66
C GLN A 589 99.45 -96.50 -66.79
N GLY A 590 100.11 -95.41 -66.40
CA GLY A 590 101.58 -95.31 -66.36
C GLY A 590 102.24 -96.22 -65.31
N THR A 591 101.53 -96.59 -64.24
CA THR A 591 101.93 -97.63 -63.30
C THR A 591 101.39 -99.00 -63.68
N ALA A 592 100.22 -99.15 -64.29
CA ALA A 592 99.72 -100.45 -64.80
C ALA A 592 100.69 -101.05 -65.81
N ASN A 593 101.24 -100.26 -66.73
CA ASN A 593 102.25 -100.74 -67.68
C ASN A 593 103.57 -101.17 -66.99
N LYS A 594 103.89 -100.60 -65.81
CA LYS A 594 105.01 -101.05 -64.97
C LYS A 594 104.64 -102.31 -64.18
N LEU A 595 103.48 -102.28 -63.55
CA LEU A 595 102.83 -103.35 -62.78
C LEU A 595 102.52 -104.57 -63.64
N GLU A 596 102.40 -104.46 -64.97
CA GLU A 596 102.27 -105.59 -65.90
C GLU A 596 103.65 -106.19 -66.20
N SER A 597 104.68 -105.36 -66.39
CA SER A 597 106.09 -105.81 -66.40
C SER A 597 106.52 -106.40 -65.05
N GLU A 598 105.88 -105.96 -63.96
CA GLU A 598 106.07 -106.46 -62.61
C GLU A 598 105.09 -107.58 -62.26
N LEU A 599 104.01 -107.78 -63.02
CA LEU A 599 103.14 -108.96 -62.95
C LEU A 599 103.81 -110.15 -63.62
N GLN A 600 104.51 -109.92 -64.75
CA GLN A 600 105.40 -110.92 -65.34
C GLN A 600 106.54 -111.33 -64.38
N LYS A 601 107.01 -110.40 -63.52
CA LYS A 601 107.93 -110.72 -62.41
C LYS A 601 107.20 -111.34 -61.21
N GLN A 602 105.99 -110.88 -60.88
CA GLN A 602 105.21 -111.37 -59.74
C GLN A 602 104.62 -112.75 -60.01
N ILE A 603 104.44 -113.21 -61.25
CA ILE A 603 104.11 -114.62 -61.53
C ILE A 603 105.27 -115.53 -61.11
N LEU A 604 106.52 -115.06 -61.20
CA LEU A 604 107.68 -115.75 -60.62
C LEU A 604 107.57 -115.79 -59.07
N VAL A 605 107.16 -114.68 -58.45
CA VAL A 605 106.97 -114.55 -56.99
C VAL A 605 105.68 -115.22 -56.48
N GLN A 606 104.65 -115.39 -57.30
CA GLN A 606 103.36 -115.97 -56.92
C GLN A 606 103.49 -117.48 -56.69
N ASN A 607 104.44 -118.11 -57.38
CA ASN A 607 104.89 -119.47 -57.09
C ASN A 607 105.73 -119.57 -55.79
N GLN A 608 106.15 -118.43 -55.21
CA GLN A 608 106.70 -118.35 -53.85
C GLN A 608 105.58 -118.08 -52.83
N MET A 609 104.71 -117.09 -53.07
CA MET A 609 103.55 -116.73 -52.23
C MET A 609 102.61 -117.92 -51.96
N ARG A 610 102.47 -118.86 -52.91
CA ARG A 610 101.68 -120.09 -52.71
C ARG A 610 102.13 -120.88 -51.47
N ASN A 611 103.43 -120.87 -51.18
CA ASN A 611 104.04 -121.59 -50.05
C ASN A 611 103.91 -120.80 -48.73
N GLU A 612 103.51 -119.51 -48.79
CA GLU A 612 103.27 -118.68 -47.60
C GLU A 612 101.79 -118.67 -47.21
N LYS A 613 100.87 -118.82 -48.18
CA LYS A 613 99.41 -118.90 -47.92
C LYS A 613 99.06 -119.97 -46.88
N GLU A 614 99.73 -121.13 -46.94
CA GLU A 614 99.51 -122.27 -46.05
C GLU A 614 99.75 -121.95 -44.55
N ARG A 615 100.38 -120.81 -44.22
CA ARG A 615 100.60 -120.37 -42.82
C ARG A 615 99.51 -119.46 -42.26
N LEU A 616 98.84 -118.67 -43.09
CA LEU A 616 97.86 -117.67 -42.61
C LEU A 616 96.49 -118.27 -42.27
N GLU A 617 96.21 -119.48 -42.75
CA GLU A 617 94.95 -120.18 -42.46
C GLU A 617 94.92 -120.73 -41.01
N GLU A 618 96.07 -120.79 -40.32
CA GLU A 618 96.18 -121.20 -38.90
C GLU A 618 95.80 -120.10 -37.89
N GLU A 619 95.85 -118.81 -38.25
CA GLU A 619 95.64 -117.71 -37.29
C GLU A 619 94.16 -117.31 -37.12
N LEU A 620 93.35 -117.47 -38.17
CA LEU A 620 92.00 -116.91 -38.28
C LEU A 620 91.01 -117.46 -37.24
N GLU A 621 91.16 -118.73 -36.84
CA GLU A 621 90.25 -119.39 -35.89
C GLU A 621 90.24 -118.74 -34.49
N THR A 622 91.27 -117.95 -34.15
CA THR A 622 91.43 -117.39 -32.81
C THR A 622 90.53 -116.18 -32.50
N ALA A 623 90.11 -115.41 -33.52
CA ALA A 623 89.54 -114.07 -33.31
C ALA A 623 88.04 -114.05 -32.95
N ASN A 624 87.25 -115.02 -33.41
CA ASN A 624 85.78 -114.94 -33.35
C ASN A 624 85.20 -114.99 -31.92
N MET A 625 85.96 -115.46 -30.93
CA MET A 625 85.50 -115.72 -29.55
C MET A 625 85.24 -114.47 -28.69
N ILE A 626 85.44 -113.24 -29.20
CA ILE A 626 85.48 -112.02 -28.38
C ILE A 626 84.16 -111.22 -28.42
N ASN A 627 83.38 -111.31 -29.50
CA ASN A 627 82.37 -110.30 -29.86
C ASN A 627 81.04 -110.36 -29.08
N GLU A 628 80.74 -111.45 -28.36
CA GLU A 628 79.38 -111.75 -27.87
C GLU A 628 78.96 -111.01 -26.58
N LYS A 629 79.80 -110.11 -26.01
CA LYS A 629 79.69 -109.70 -24.59
C LYS A 629 79.11 -108.31 -24.29
N ASP A 630 78.92 -107.44 -25.27
CA ASP A 630 78.62 -106.01 -24.99
C ASP A 630 77.12 -105.64 -24.94
N GLN A 631 76.20 -106.56 -25.27
CA GLN A 631 74.81 -106.18 -25.60
C GLN A 631 73.84 -105.92 -24.41
N GLU A 632 74.13 -106.38 -23.20
CA GLU A 632 73.11 -106.50 -22.14
C GLU A 632 72.78 -105.19 -21.37
N ARG A 633 73.65 -104.17 -21.40
CA ARG A 633 73.69 -103.12 -20.36
C ARG A 633 72.75 -101.91 -20.52
N PHE A 634 71.95 -101.82 -21.60
CA PHE A 634 71.39 -100.52 -22.02
C PHE A 634 69.98 -100.17 -21.50
N LEU A 635 69.26 -101.10 -20.87
CA LEU A 635 67.80 -100.97 -20.68
C LEU A 635 67.34 -100.28 -19.37
N GLU A 636 68.20 -100.11 -18.37
CA GLU A 636 67.77 -99.62 -17.03
C GLU A 636 67.51 -98.10 -16.95
N MET A 637 67.92 -97.32 -17.95
CA MET A 637 67.68 -95.86 -18.01
C MET A 637 66.13 -95.65 -18.01
N GLN A 638 64.84 -95.23 -18.03
CA GLN A 638 64.13 -94.04 -18.60
C GLN A 638 63.03 -93.47 -17.66
N GLU A 639 62.84 -94.05 -16.47
CA GLU A 639 61.55 -93.98 -15.76
C GLU A 639 61.43 -92.81 -14.75
N ASP A 640 62.49 -92.45 -14.02
CA ASP A 640 62.44 -91.54 -12.86
C ASP A 640 62.04 -90.07 -13.14
N ILE A 641 62.18 -89.60 -14.38
CA ILE A 641 62.31 -88.16 -14.67
C ILE A 641 61.01 -87.34 -14.47
N LYS A 642 59.84 -87.97 -14.47
CA LYS A 642 58.55 -87.26 -14.74
C LYS A 642 57.93 -86.49 -13.55
N ASN A 643 58.28 -86.79 -12.30
CA ASN A 643 57.44 -86.41 -11.15
C ASN A 643 57.75 -85.05 -10.48
N LEU A 644 58.91 -84.42 -10.73
CA LEU A 644 59.42 -83.32 -9.90
C LEU A 644 58.95 -81.89 -10.27
N SER A 645 58.20 -81.73 -11.36
CA SER A 645 58.03 -80.41 -12.02
C SER A 645 56.84 -79.57 -11.53
N ALA A 646 55.82 -80.15 -10.89
CA ALA A 646 54.54 -79.48 -10.64
C ALA A 646 54.54 -78.44 -9.49
N ILE A 647 55.30 -78.67 -8.41
CA ILE A 647 55.11 -77.98 -7.11
C ILE A 647 55.57 -76.50 -7.11
N ARG A 648 56.41 -76.08 -8.08
CA ARG A 648 57.22 -74.85 -7.96
C ARG A 648 56.50 -73.54 -8.26
N ALA A 649 55.21 -73.54 -8.62
CA ALA A 649 54.53 -72.38 -9.21
C ALA A 649 53.82 -71.44 -8.21
N GLU A 650 53.28 -71.96 -7.09
CA GLU A 650 52.26 -71.25 -6.31
C GLU A 650 52.80 -70.15 -5.38
N LEU A 651 54.07 -70.23 -4.96
CA LEU A 651 54.62 -69.39 -3.88
C LEU A 651 54.87 -67.93 -4.27
N THR A 652 54.99 -67.61 -5.57
CA THR A 652 55.51 -66.32 -6.05
C THR A 652 54.54 -65.14 -5.83
N ASN A 653 53.23 -65.39 -5.81
CA ASN A 653 52.23 -64.32 -5.94
C ASN A 653 52.00 -63.49 -4.67
N ARG A 654 52.28 -64.01 -3.47
CA ARG A 654 51.91 -63.34 -2.19
C ARG A 654 52.75 -62.13 -1.82
N ILE A 655 53.92 -61.93 -2.43
CA ILE A 655 54.89 -60.89 -2.00
C ILE A 655 54.50 -59.49 -2.50
N ALA A 656 53.70 -59.38 -3.56
CA ALA A 656 53.43 -58.12 -4.26
C ALA A 656 52.37 -57.19 -3.61
N GLU A 657 51.74 -57.61 -2.52
CA GLU A 657 50.60 -56.88 -1.93
C GLU A 657 51.05 -55.92 -0.80
N GLU A 658 51.98 -56.35 0.06
CA GLU A 658 52.49 -55.60 1.22
C GLU A 658 53.13 -54.25 0.87
N GLU A 659 53.83 -54.15 -0.28
CA GLU A 659 54.52 -52.90 -0.67
C GLU A 659 53.59 -51.71 -0.93
N LYS A 660 52.28 -51.95 -1.12
CA LYS A 660 51.30 -50.89 -1.39
C LYS A 660 50.94 -50.13 -0.12
N ALA A 661 50.66 -50.82 0.98
CA ALA A 661 50.18 -50.22 2.24
C ALA A 661 51.16 -49.19 2.82
N LYS A 662 52.48 -49.43 2.69
CA LYS A 662 53.53 -48.55 3.23
C LYS A 662 53.53 -47.14 2.64
N LYS A 663 53.01 -46.94 1.43
CA LYS A 663 53.05 -45.63 0.72
C LYS A 663 51.96 -44.66 1.20
N GLU A 664 50.90 -45.16 1.83
CA GLU A 664 49.74 -44.36 2.22
C GLU A 664 49.95 -43.58 3.52
N ILE A 665 50.63 -44.17 4.50
CA ILE A 665 50.86 -43.59 5.84
C ILE A 665 51.64 -42.26 5.78
N LEU A 666 52.63 -42.14 4.88
CA LEU A 666 53.45 -40.93 4.75
C LEU A 666 52.67 -39.70 4.28
N LYS A 667 51.55 -39.90 3.57
CA LYS A 667 50.69 -38.80 3.09
C LYS A 667 49.99 -38.10 4.25
N ASN A 668 49.49 -38.86 5.21
CA ASN A 668 48.67 -38.35 6.31
C ASN A 668 49.42 -37.40 7.26
N LEU A 669 50.75 -37.52 7.38
CA LEU A 669 51.58 -36.60 8.16
C LEU A 669 51.72 -35.22 7.50
N SER A 670 51.68 -35.13 6.16
CA SER A 670 51.74 -33.84 5.44
C SER A 670 50.56 -32.94 5.76
N ASP A 671 49.37 -33.53 5.95
CA ASP A 671 48.12 -32.79 5.99
C ASP A 671 47.77 -32.29 7.40
N LEU A 672 48.32 -32.92 8.45
CA LEU A 672 48.24 -32.42 9.83
C LEU A 672 49.01 -31.10 10.03
N GLN A 673 50.18 -30.93 9.39
CA GLN A 673 51.00 -29.73 9.58
C GLN A 673 50.33 -28.46 9.03
N LYS A 674 49.73 -28.54 7.84
CA LYS A 674 48.92 -27.46 7.22
C LYS A 674 47.72 -27.06 8.10
N HIS A 675 47.20 -28.02 8.85
CA HIS A 675 46.04 -27.81 9.73
C HIS A 675 46.37 -27.00 11.00
N GLN A 676 47.65 -26.87 11.34
CA GLN A 676 48.12 -26.04 12.45
C GLN A 676 48.40 -24.59 12.01
N GLU A 677 48.91 -24.39 10.79
CA GLU A 677 49.21 -23.06 10.24
C GLU A 677 47.93 -22.21 10.09
N SER A 678 46.87 -22.78 9.52
CA SER A 678 45.56 -22.13 9.37
C SER A 678 44.97 -21.58 10.68
N LYS A 679 45.15 -22.29 11.81
CA LYS A 679 44.66 -21.83 13.12
C LYS A 679 45.43 -20.62 13.68
N GLN A 680 46.67 -20.40 13.22
CA GLN A 680 47.43 -19.21 13.59
C GLN A 680 46.88 -17.96 12.89
N GLU A 681 46.32 -18.11 11.68
CA GLU A 681 45.71 -17.03 10.91
C GLU A 681 44.34 -16.60 11.50
N GLU A 682 43.55 -17.54 12.01
CA GLU A 682 42.31 -17.29 12.78
C GLU A 682 42.56 -16.40 14.02
N VAL A 683 43.71 -16.56 14.69
CA VAL A 683 44.10 -15.73 15.85
C VAL A 683 44.50 -14.30 15.43
N THR A 684 45.12 -14.12 14.26
CA THR A 684 45.49 -12.77 13.77
C THR A 684 44.30 -11.98 13.25
N THR A 685 43.35 -12.65 12.57
CA THR A 685 42.13 -12.01 12.04
C THR A 685 41.17 -11.57 13.15
N THR A 686 40.96 -12.39 14.18
CA THR A 686 40.18 -12.01 15.37
C THR A 686 40.84 -10.86 16.14
N SER A 687 42.17 -10.84 16.26
CA SER A 687 42.89 -9.70 16.86
C SER A 687 42.78 -8.40 16.05
N TRP A 688 42.51 -8.47 14.74
CA TRP A 688 42.30 -7.30 13.88
C TRP A 688 40.86 -6.75 14.03
N GLN A 689 39.85 -7.62 14.12
CA GLN A 689 38.46 -7.21 14.42
C GLN A 689 38.37 -6.44 15.75
N LEU A 690 39.00 -6.96 16.81
CA LEU A 690 39.08 -6.31 18.13
C LEU A 690 39.86 -4.97 18.13
N LYS A 691 40.53 -4.59 17.03
CA LYS A 691 41.04 -3.22 16.84
C LYS A 691 39.96 -2.35 16.20
N MET A 692 39.37 -2.80 15.09
CA MET A 692 38.34 -2.04 14.36
C MET A 692 37.13 -1.70 15.24
N GLU A 693 36.70 -2.60 16.13
CA GLU A 693 35.63 -2.31 17.11
C GLU A 693 35.99 -1.14 18.06
N ARG A 694 37.25 -1.03 18.49
CA ARG A 694 37.72 0.09 19.34
C ARG A 694 37.80 1.40 18.57
N ASP A 695 38.23 1.33 17.32
CA ASP A 695 38.34 2.49 16.43
C ASP A 695 36.91 3.03 16.11
N VAL A 696 35.93 2.14 15.88
CA VAL A 696 34.50 2.49 15.75
C VAL A 696 33.96 3.15 17.02
N HIS A 697 34.20 2.57 18.21
CA HIS A 697 33.75 3.18 19.46
C HIS A 697 34.40 4.54 19.76
N GLN A 698 35.61 4.82 19.24
CA GLN A 698 36.18 6.17 19.30
C GLN A 698 35.45 7.16 18.38
N GLN A 699 35.03 6.73 17.18
CA GLN A 699 34.24 7.55 16.26
C GLN A 699 32.83 7.83 16.82
N GLU A 700 32.14 6.83 17.37
CA GLU A 700 30.84 7.01 18.03
C GLU A 700 30.90 8.05 19.17
N LEU A 701 31.99 8.04 19.95
CA LEU A 701 32.25 9.03 21.00
C LEU A 701 32.61 10.44 20.47
N ALA A 702 33.05 10.57 19.22
CA ALA A 702 33.22 11.85 18.54
C ALA A 702 31.89 12.36 17.96
N ASP A 703 31.10 11.48 17.33
CA ASP A 703 29.79 11.79 16.78
C ASP A 703 28.82 12.26 17.86
N LEU A 704 28.72 11.54 18.99
CA LEU A 704 27.89 11.94 20.15
C LEU A 704 28.26 13.31 20.72
N ARG A 705 29.54 13.72 20.63
CA ARG A 705 29.97 15.08 21.03
C ARG A 705 29.53 16.13 20.01
N SER A 706 29.55 15.79 18.71
CA SER A 706 29.03 16.65 17.65
C SER A 706 27.50 16.80 17.76
N GLU A 707 26.78 15.72 18.07
CA GLU A 707 25.34 15.73 18.30
C GLU A 707 24.97 16.58 19.51
N LEU A 708 25.68 16.45 20.63
CA LEU A 708 25.47 17.28 21.83
C LEU A 708 25.63 18.78 21.52
N GLN A 709 26.64 19.15 20.72
CA GLN A 709 26.86 20.54 20.29
C GLN A 709 25.79 21.00 19.28
N ASN A 710 25.34 20.13 18.39
CA ASN A 710 24.22 20.41 17.47
C ASN A 710 22.90 20.61 18.23
N VAL A 711 22.60 19.77 19.22
CA VAL A 711 21.44 19.90 20.12
C VAL A 711 21.51 21.21 20.90
N LYS A 712 22.69 21.60 21.41
CA LYS A 712 22.89 22.89 22.08
C LYS A 712 22.55 24.06 21.16
N THR A 713 23.15 24.15 19.97
CA THR A 713 22.83 25.26 19.05
C THR A 713 21.38 25.21 18.53
N LYS A 714 20.76 24.02 18.47
CA LYS A 714 19.32 23.89 18.17
C LYS A 714 18.47 24.46 19.30
N HIS A 715 18.80 24.18 20.56
CA HIS A 715 18.13 24.77 21.71
C HIS A 715 18.25 26.32 21.73
N GLU A 716 19.44 26.85 21.45
CA GLU A 716 19.68 28.30 21.34
C GLU A 716 18.83 28.96 20.23
N ARG A 717 18.68 28.31 19.06
CA ARG A 717 17.76 28.76 18.00
C ARG A 717 16.29 28.68 18.42
N ASN A 718 15.86 27.55 19.02
CA ASN A 718 14.50 27.38 19.52
C ASN A 718 14.13 28.48 20.54
N VAL A 719 15.05 28.88 21.43
CA VAL A 719 14.81 29.98 22.39
C VAL A 719 14.68 31.34 21.69
N GLN A 720 15.48 31.61 20.65
CA GLN A 720 15.35 32.82 19.84
C GLN A 720 14.06 32.86 19.02
N GLU A 721 13.58 31.70 18.55
CA GLU A 721 12.30 31.55 17.83
C GLU A 721 11.11 31.70 18.79
N LEU A 722 11.16 31.11 19.98
CA LEU A 722 10.18 31.33 21.04
C LEU A 722 10.09 32.81 21.46
N MET A 723 11.23 33.51 21.49
CA MET A 723 11.29 34.98 21.67
C MET A 723 10.80 35.80 20.47
N LYS A 724 10.53 35.19 19.31
CA LYS A 724 9.78 35.83 18.21
C LYS A 724 8.30 35.52 18.33
N LEU A 725 7.93 34.28 18.62
CA LEU A 725 6.55 33.84 18.84
C LEU A 725 5.88 34.67 19.96
N PHE A 726 6.49 34.83 21.13
CA PHE A 726 5.93 35.68 22.21
C PHE A 726 5.76 37.16 21.82
N ARG A 727 6.49 37.66 20.79
CA ARG A 727 6.26 39.02 20.26
C ARG A 727 5.13 39.03 19.23
N GLN A 728 5.03 38.01 18.38
CA GLN A 728 3.92 37.83 17.45
C GLN A 728 2.60 37.64 18.22
N GLU A 729 2.55 36.76 19.22
CA GLU A 729 1.41 36.59 20.13
C GLU A 729 0.98 37.89 20.83
N LYS A 730 1.94 38.73 21.24
CA LYS A 730 1.65 40.04 21.83
C LYS A 730 1.06 41.02 20.82
N ASP A 731 1.67 41.15 19.64
CA ASP A 731 1.21 42.06 18.59
C ASP A 731 -0.14 41.58 18.02
N GLU A 732 -0.36 40.27 17.96
CA GLU A 732 -1.63 39.63 17.69
C GLU A 732 -2.67 39.90 18.78
N ALA A 733 -2.34 39.79 20.07
CA ALA A 733 -3.26 40.17 21.16
C ALA A 733 -3.66 41.65 21.05
N GLU A 734 -2.74 42.54 20.71
CA GLU A 734 -3.05 43.96 20.43
C GLU A 734 -3.90 44.12 19.15
N ASN A 735 -3.72 43.28 18.12
CA ASN A 735 -4.60 43.23 16.95
C ASN A 735 -6.02 42.72 17.32
N HIS A 736 -6.14 41.73 18.21
CA HIS A 736 -7.42 41.24 18.73
C HIS A 736 -8.13 42.31 19.56
N ILE A 737 -7.43 43.01 20.47
CA ILE A 737 -7.99 44.14 21.23
C ILE A 737 -8.45 45.28 20.30
N ARG A 738 -7.78 45.50 19.16
CA ARG A 738 -8.23 46.47 18.14
C ARG A 738 -9.46 45.99 17.36
N ARG A 739 -9.58 44.68 17.05
CA ARG A 739 -10.76 44.08 16.42
C ARG A 739 -11.99 44.07 17.33
N LEU A 740 -11.84 43.67 18.59
CA LEU A 740 -12.89 43.72 19.61
C LEU A 740 -13.44 45.15 19.82
N LYS A 741 -12.61 46.19 19.63
CA LYS A 741 -13.06 47.58 19.68
C LYS A 741 -13.88 48.02 18.47
N THR A 742 -13.63 47.46 17.27
CA THR A 742 -14.51 47.69 16.10
C THR A 742 -15.78 46.84 16.19
N GLU A 743 -15.68 45.58 16.60
CA GLU A 743 -16.81 44.68 16.81
C GLU A 743 -17.79 45.27 17.83
N LEU A 744 -17.32 45.81 18.96
CA LEU A 744 -18.13 46.53 19.95
C LEU A 744 -18.85 47.79 19.40
N VAL A 745 -18.37 48.39 18.31
CA VAL A 745 -19.05 49.50 17.62
C VAL A 745 -20.13 48.99 16.69
N ASP A 746 -19.87 47.87 16.00
CA ASP A 746 -20.84 47.23 15.12
C ASP A 746 -21.95 46.52 15.89
N GLU A 747 -21.67 45.88 17.03
CA GLU A 747 -22.65 45.44 18.02
C GLU A 747 -23.58 46.58 18.45
N LYS A 748 -23.02 47.77 18.76
CA LYS A 748 -23.82 48.96 19.10
C LYS A 748 -24.68 49.46 17.93
N ASN A 749 -24.37 49.08 16.69
CA ASN A 749 -25.19 49.36 15.51
C ASN A 749 -26.23 48.26 15.29
N VAL A 750 -25.89 46.98 15.52
CA VAL A 750 -26.81 45.84 15.54
C VAL A 750 -27.88 46.02 16.62
N VAL A 751 -27.52 46.41 17.85
CA VAL A 751 -28.48 46.71 18.92
C VAL A 751 -29.43 47.86 18.55
N LYS A 752 -28.98 48.87 17.79
CA LYS A 752 -29.88 49.92 17.25
C LYS A 752 -30.80 49.38 16.14
N ALA A 753 -30.35 48.41 15.34
CA ALA A 753 -31.17 47.77 14.32
C ALA A 753 -32.21 46.82 14.97
N GLN A 754 -31.79 45.98 15.91
CA GLN A 754 -32.64 45.10 16.71
C GLN A 754 -33.70 45.91 17.48
N ARG A 755 -33.36 47.04 18.11
CA ARG A 755 -34.37 47.92 18.75
C ARG A 755 -35.43 48.41 17.77
N ARG A 756 -35.07 48.75 16.52
CA ARG A 756 -36.05 49.11 15.47
C ARG A 756 -36.90 47.91 15.02
N GLN A 757 -36.33 46.69 15.04
CA GLN A 757 -37.08 45.48 14.74
C GLN A 757 -38.02 45.08 15.88
N VAL A 758 -37.63 45.29 17.14
CA VAL A 758 -38.49 45.11 18.32
C VAL A 758 -39.66 46.10 18.32
N GLU A 759 -39.45 47.38 17.99
CA GLU A 759 -40.57 48.33 17.85
C GLU A 759 -41.51 47.95 16.68
N LYS A 760 -41.01 47.39 15.56
CA LYS A 760 -41.90 46.83 14.52
C LYS A 760 -42.70 45.64 15.05
N MET A 761 -42.04 44.66 15.65
CA MET A 761 -42.70 43.47 16.23
C MET A 761 -43.72 43.86 17.31
N LYS A 762 -43.47 44.93 18.06
CA LYS A 762 -44.43 45.53 18.98
C LYS A 762 -45.64 46.09 18.23
N THR A 763 -45.47 46.90 17.18
CA THR A 763 -46.62 47.34 16.34
C THR A 763 -47.32 46.20 15.59
N GLU A 764 -46.69 45.03 15.45
CA GLU A 764 -47.31 43.80 14.94
C GLU A 764 -48.08 43.07 16.06
N CYS A 765 -47.56 43.03 17.29
CA CYS A 765 -48.28 42.54 18.47
C CYS A 765 -49.50 43.42 18.83
N ASP A 766 -49.37 44.75 18.68
CA ASP A 766 -50.47 45.70 18.89
C ASP A 766 -51.62 45.39 17.92
N LYS A 767 -51.32 45.19 16.63
CA LYS A 767 -52.30 44.76 15.61
C LYS A 767 -52.88 43.37 15.89
N LEU A 768 -52.06 42.40 16.28
CA LEU A 768 -52.55 41.06 16.64
C LEU A 768 -53.45 41.11 17.90
N THR A 769 -53.30 42.12 18.75
CA THR A 769 -54.19 42.40 19.88
C THR A 769 -55.50 43.05 19.43
N GLU A 770 -55.47 43.94 18.42
CA GLU A 770 -56.66 44.48 17.76
C GLU A 770 -57.44 43.39 16.98
N GLU A 771 -56.74 42.47 16.30
CA GLU A 771 -57.34 41.30 15.63
C GLU A 771 -57.91 40.31 16.64
N LEU A 772 -57.21 40.06 17.76
CA LEU A 772 -57.70 39.20 18.85
C LEU A 772 -58.97 39.78 19.50
N THR A 773 -58.99 41.09 19.81
CA THR A 773 -60.18 41.72 20.41
C THR A 773 -61.38 41.77 19.45
N GLN A 774 -61.15 41.96 18.14
CA GLN A 774 -62.19 41.76 17.12
C GLN A 774 -62.68 40.30 17.07
N GLY A 775 -61.78 39.32 17.14
CA GLY A 775 -62.11 37.90 17.21
C GLY A 775 -62.87 37.52 18.49
N GLU A 776 -62.55 38.13 19.63
CA GLU A 776 -63.28 37.99 20.88
C GLU A 776 -64.67 38.61 20.78
N GLU A 777 -64.82 39.80 20.19
CA GLU A 777 -66.13 40.37 19.91
C GLU A 777 -66.98 39.45 19.05
N GLU A 778 -66.44 38.90 17.96
CA GLU A 778 -67.12 37.90 17.12
C GLU A 778 -67.45 36.63 17.89
N ASN A 779 -66.57 36.17 18.77
CA ASN A 779 -66.84 35.06 19.69
C ASN A 779 -68.03 35.40 20.61
N THR A 780 -68.14 36.62 21.16
CA THR A 780 -69.32 37.02 21.94
C THR A 780 -70.59 37.13 21.06
N LYS A 781 -70.48 37.56 19.80
CA LYS A 781 -71.60 37.60 18.84
C LYS A 781 -72.09 36.17 18.52
N LEU A 782 -71.17 35.20 18.40
CA LEU A 782 -71.47 33.77 18.25
C LEU A 782 -72.04 33.15 19.54
N ARG A 783 -71.50 33.47 20.74
CA ARG A 783 -72.06 32.99 22.02
C ARG A 783 -73.49 33.45 22.24
N ARG A 784 -73.84 34.70 21.89
CA ARG A 784 -75.24 35.17 21.93
C ARG A 784 -76.15 34.37 20.99
N LYS A 785 -75.68 34.00 19.79
CA LYS A 785 -76.41 33.10 18.88
C LYS A 785 -76.56 31.68 19.44
N TYR A 786 -75.51 31.15 20.08
CA TYR A 786 -75.55 29.85 20.74
C TYR A 786 -76.54 29.84 21.92
N GLU A 787 -76.56 30.89 22.74
CA GLU A 787 -77.51 30.99 23.87
C GLU A 787 -78.97 31.08 23.38
N LEU A 788 -79.23 31.73 22.24
CA LEU A 788 -80.54 31.73 21.58
C LEU A 788 -80.93 30.34 21.07
N VAL A 789 -80.06 29.65 20.33
CA VAL A 789 -80.32 28.27 19.85
C VAL A 789 -80.49 27.30 21.02
N LYS A 790 -79.77 27.51 22.13
CA LYS A 790 -79.95 26.76 23.38
C LYS A 790 -81.33 27.03 24.00
N GLN A 791 -81.84 28.27 23.98
CA GLN A 791 -83.20 28.58 24.43
C GLN A 791 -84.26 27.90 23.52
N GLU A 792 -84.07 27.92 22.20
CA GLU A 792 -84.92 27.19 21.25
C GLU A 792 -84.94 25.66 21.53
N LEU A 793 -83.79 25.08 21.91
CA LEU A 793 -83.69 23.67 22.33
C LEU A 793 -84.33 23.42 23.70
N GLU A 794 -84.14 24.30 24.68
CA GLU A 794 -84.83 24.22 25.98
C GLU A 794 -86.36 24.40 25.85
N GLU A 795 -86.85 25.04 24.80
CA GLU A 795 -88.28 25.05 24.44
C GLU A 795 -88.72 23.75 23.77
N LYS A 796 -87.86 23.12 22.98
CA LYS A 796 -88.11 21.78 22.41
C LYS A 796 -88.14 20.68 23.47
N ASP A 797 -87.27 20.71 24.47
CA ASP A 797 -87.29 19.75 25.58
C ASP A 797 -88.56 19.91 26.45
N LYS A 798 -89.07 21.14 26.63
CA LYS A 798 -90.38 21.39 27.26
C LYS A 798 -91.54 20.84 26.41
N GLN A 799 -91.43 20.91 25.08
CA GLN A 799 -92.40 20.29 24.19
C GLN A 799 -92.35 18.75 24.30
N ILE A 800 -91.16 18.15 24.21
CA ILE A 800 -90.96 16.69 24.32
C ILE A 800 -91.46 16.16 25.66
N SER A 801 -91.09 16.78 26.78
CA SER A 801 -91.57 16.35 28.11
C SER A 801 -93.10 16.45 28.26
N SER A 802 -93.77 17.40 27.60
CA SER A 802 -95.24 17.45 27.55
C SER A 802 -95.87 16.31 26.72
N GLU A 803 -95.15 15.83 25.69
CA GLU A 803 -95.51 14.65 24.88
C GLU A 803 -95.23 13.35 25.65
N GLU A 804 -94.13 13.27 26.42
CA GLU A 804 -93.85 12.15 27.34
C GLU A 804 -94.87 12.06 28.49
N ASP A 805 -95.30 13.19 29.05
CA ASP A 805 -96.40 13.24 30.04
C ASP A 805 -97.72 12.77 29.41
N HIS A 806 -97.93 12.98 28.10
CA HIS A 806 -99.10 12.45 27.40
C HIS A 806 -98.99 10.93 27.17
N LEU A 807 -97.81 10.43 26.80
CA LEU A 807 -97.54 9.01 26.67
C LEU A 807 -97.67 8.27 28.01
N ARG A 808 -97.15 8.83 29.12
CA ARG A 808 -97.33 8.26 30.47
C ARG A 808 -98.81 8.12 30.85
N ARG A 809 -99.66 9.10 30.54
CA ARG A 809 -101.11 8.99 30.75
C ARG A 809 -101.79 7.90 29.91
N MET A 810 -101.27 7.59 28.71
CA MET A 810 -101.74 6.43 27.94
C MET A 810 -101.19 5.10 28.48
N GLU A 811 -99.96 5.08 28.98
CA GLU A 811 -99.33 3.93 29.62
C GLU A 811 -100.05 3.55 30.93
N GLU A 812 -100.45 4.54 31.73
CA GLU A 812 -101.29 4.40 32.92
C GLU A 812 -102.67 3.82 32.57
N ALA A 813 -103.33 4.31 31.51
CA ALA A 813 -104.59 3.74 31.03
C ALA A 813 -104.42 2.30 30.52
N ARG A 814 -103.29 1.99 29.87
CA ARG A 814 -102.93 0.62 29.44
C ARG A 814 -102.70 -0.32 30.63
N LEU A 815 -102.13 0.18 31.73
CA LEU A 815 -101.96 -0.56 32.97
C LEU A 815 -103.31 -0.79 33.67
N GLN A 816 -104.19 0.21 33.75
CA GLN A 816 -105.54 0.04 34.31
C GLN A 816 -106.36 -1.01 33.54
N LEU A 817 -106.25 -1.05 32.20
CA LEU A 817 -106.86 -2.10 31.38
C LEU A 817 -106.22 -3.48 31.62
N ARG A 818 -104.91 -3.53 31.91
CA ARG A 818 -104.22 -4.77 32.27
C ARG A 818 -104.65 -5.28 33.64
N ASP A 819 -104.79 -4.41 34.63
CA ASP A 819 -105.22 -4.80 35.98
C ASP A 819 -106.68 -5.27 35.97
N GLN A 820 -107.54 -4.70 35.10
CA GLN A 820 -108.87 -5.24 34.82
C GLN A 820 -108.82 -6.65 34.22
N LEU A 821 -107.89 -6.93 33.29
CA LEU A 821 -107.67 -8.29 32.79
C LEU A 821 -107.17 -9.22 33.89
N CYS A 822 -106.22 -8.81 34.74
CA CYS A 822 -105.76 -9.59 35.90
C CYS A 822 -106.91 -9.89 36.90
N CYS A 823 -107.86 -8.97 37.08
CA CYS A 823 -109.07 -9.22 37.88
C CYS A 823 -109.97 -10.28 37.21
N LEU A 824 -110.20 -10.19 35.89
CA LEU A 824 -110.96 -11.19 35.15
C LEU A 824 -110.25 -12.56 35.04
N GLU A 825 -108.92 -12.58 35.06
CA GLU A 825 -108.10 -13.79 35.12
C GLU A 825 -108.16 -14.42 36.51
N THR A 826 -108.07 -13.64 37.60
CA THR A 826 -108.23 -14.16 38.97
C THR A 826 -109.68 -14.52 39.31
N GLU A 827 -110.68 -13.89 38.71
CA GLU A 827 -112.07 -14.36 38.71
C GLU A 827 -112.19 -15.70 37.98
N GLN A 828 -111.53 -15.88 36.83
CA GLN A 828 -111.47 -17.18 36.14
C GLN A 828 -110.73 -18.25 36.94
N GLU A 829 -109.59 -17.94 37.58
CA GLU A 829 -108.88 -18.87 38.46
C GLU A 829 -109.70 -19.22 39.70
N SER A 830 -110.44 -18.26 40.27
CA SER A 830 -111.38 -18.50 41.37
C SER A 830 -112.54 -19.39 40.93
N ILE A 831 -113.12 -19.14 39.75
CA ILE A 831 -114.16 -19.99 39.15
C ILE A 831 -113.60 -21.40 38.84
N LEU A 832 -112.36 -21.52 38.33
CA LEU A 832 -111.69 -22.80 38.07
C LEU A 832 -111.29 -23.53 39.35
N THR A 833 -110.99 -22.81 40.43
CA THR A 833 -110.71 -23.41 41.75
C THR A 833 -112.01 -23.86 42.43
N MET A 834 -113.09 -23.09 42.29
CA MET A 834 -114.43 -23.47 42.72
C MET A 834 -114.90 -24.70 41.93
N ILE A 835 -114.83 -24.68 40.60
CA ILE A 835 -115.08 -25.83 39.73
C ILE A 835 -114.14 -26.99 40.08
N GLY A 836 -112.88 -26.75 40.43
CA GLY A 836 -111.94 -27.76 40.92
C GLY A 836 -112.45 -28.43 42.18
N SER A 837 -112.85 -27.64 43.19
CA SER A 837 -113.41 -28.16 44.45
C SER A 837 -114.79 -28.81 44.29
N GLU A 838 -115.62 -28.34 43.34
CA GLU A 838 -116.86 -29.00 42.95
C GLU A 838 -116.59 -30.27 42.15
N ILE A 839 -115.50 -30.36 41.38
CA ILE A 839 -115.04 -31.58 40.72
C ILE A 839 -114.44 -32.55 41.72
N ASP A 840 -113.72 -32.11 42.76
CA ASP A 840 -113.20 -32.98 43.82
C ASP A 840 -114.35 -33.52 44.68
N ALA A 841 -115.29 -32.67 45.09
CA ALA A 841 -116.53 -33.09 45.76
C ALA A 841 -117.40 -33.97 44.85
N ALA A 842 -117.51 -33.64 43.56
CA ALA A 842 -118.15 -34.50 42.58
C ALA A 842 -117.34 -35.78 42.32
N CYS A 843 -116.04 -35.85 42.57
CA CYS A 843 -115.26 -37.08 42.49
C CYS A 843 -115.47 -37.96 43.74
N GLU A 844 -115.67 -37.39 44.93
CA GLU A 844 -116.20 -38.15 46.09
C GLU A 844 -117.63 -38.69 45.84
N ILE A 845 -118.44 -37.99 45.03
CA ILE A 845 -119.81 -38.40 44.69
C ILE A 845 -119.87 -39.35 43.47
N LEU A 846 -119.05 -39.14 42.44
CA LEU A 846 -118.99 -39.94 41.21
C LEU A 846 -118.10 -41.18 41.37
N SER A 847 -117.22 -41.23 42.37
CA SER A 847 -116.63 -42.49 42.85
C SER A 847 -117.64 -43.37 43.61
N ARG A 848 -118.84 -42.85 43.90
CA ARG A 848 -119.98 -43.63 44.40
C ARG A 848 -121.01 -44.00 43.35
N ASP A 849 -121.26 -43.16 42.33
CA ASP A 849 -122.17 -43.50 41.23
C ASP A 849 -121.83 -42.73 39.93
N SER A 850 -121.40 -43.43 38.88
CA SER A 850 -120.70 -42.85 37.73
C SER A 850 -121.47 -42.85 36.40
N VAL A 851 -122.81 -42.99 36.44
CA VAL A 851 -123.63 -43.32 35.25
C VAL A 851 -124.41 -42.15 34.66
N GLU A 852 -124.66 -41.05 35.39
CA GLU A 852 -125.57 -39.98 34.93
C GLU A 852 -125.01 -38.54 35.00
N LYS A 853 -124.55 -38.00 33.86
CA LYS A 853 -125.06 -36.77 33.19
C LYS A 853 -124.05 -36.19 32.18
N PHE A 854 -124.34 -36.34 30.88
CA PHE A 854 -123.62 -35.67 29.78
C PHE A 854 -124.60 -34.95 28.83
N ARG A 855 -125.44 -34.05 29.37
CA ARG A 855 -126.45 -33.26 28.62
C ARG A 855 -126.65 -31.86 29.20
N ALA A 856 -125.90 -30.88 28.72
CA ALA A 856 -126.15 -29.44 28.97
C ALA A 856 -125.62 -28.47 27.89
N ILE A 857 -125.01 -28.96 26.79
CA ILE A 857 -124.31 -28.10 25.82
C ILE A 857 -125.28 -27.55 24.76
N SER A 858 -125.77 -26.32 24.94
CA SER A 858 -126.44 -25.53 23.88
C SER A 858 -126.70 -24.06 24.28
N LEU A 859 -126.13 -23.08 23.54
CA LEU A 859 -126.62 -21.70 23.19
C LEU A 859 -125.48 -20.65 23.02
N THR A 860 -125.09 -20.23 21.78
CA THR A 860 -124.30 -18.98 21.45
C THR A 860 -123.96 -18.82 19.92
N PRO A 861 -123.62 -17.59 19.41
CA PRO A 861 -122.91 -17.28 18.12
C PRO A 861 -121.45 -16.77 18.36
N GLY A 862 -120.58 -16.21 17.48
CA GLY A 862 -120.48 -15.78 16.04
C GLY A 862 -119.29 -14.75 15.90
N LEU A 863 -118.64 -14.32 14.80
CA LEU A 863 -118.64 -14.56 13.32
C LEU A 863 -117.24 -14.12 12.71
N GLN A 864 -117.03 -14.10 11.36
CA GLN A 864 -115.72 -13.89 10.64
C GLN A 864 -115.90 -13.22 9.23
N ASN A 865 -114.93 -12.78 8.36
CA ASN A 865 -113.44 -12.73 8.27
C ASN A 865 -112.98 -11.50 7.37
N ASP A 866 -111.74 -11.20 6.90
CA ASP A 866 -110.75 -11.91 6.02
C ASP A 866 -109.33 -11.22 5.98
N PRO A 867 -108.19 -11.91 5.66
CA PRO A 867 -106.82 -11.42 6.00
C PRO A 867 -105.79 -11.12 4.87
N HIS A 868 -106.00 -11.40 3.58
CA HIS A 868 -104.89 -11.53 2.60
C HIS A 868 -103.99 -10.29 2.35
N ARG A 869 -104.42 -9.08 2.72
CA ARG A 869 -103.78 -7.79 2.36
C ARG A 869 -102.43 -7.51 3.04
N TRP A 870 -102.16 -8.11 4.20
CA TRP A 870 -101.07 -7.74 5.11
C TRP A 870 -99.66 -8.13 4.63
N LEU A 871 -99.53 -9.25 3.90
CA LEU A 871 -98.24 -9.93 3.69
C LEU A 871 -97.34 -9.30 2.59
N ALA A 872 -97.89 -8.42 1.76
CA ALA A 872 -97.13 -7.79 0.67
C ALA A 872 -96.27 -6.60 1.12
N GLU A 873 -96.68 -5.91 2.19
CA GLU A 873 -96.17 -4.57 2.57
C GLU A 873 -94.88 -4.63 3.41
N THR A 874 -94.57 -5.79 3.99
CA THR A 874 -93.37 -6.04 4.79
C THR A 874 -92.12 -6.32 3.94
N LYS A 875 -92.29 -6.91 2.76
CA LYS A 875 -91.21 -7.41 1.89
C LYS A 875 -90.31 -6.30 1.34
N THR A 876 -90.87 -5.15 0.98
CA THR A 876 -90.14 -4.06 0.30
C THR A 876 -89.16 -3.32 1.22
N LYS A 877 -89.43 -3.22 2.52
CA LYS A 877 -88.62 -2.40 3.44
C LYS A 877 -87.22 -2.99 3.70
N LEU A 878 -87.11 -4.31 3.84
CA LEU A 878 -85.83 -5.00 4.08
C LEU A 878 -84.85 -4.87 2.90
N GLN A 879 -85.36 -4.71 1.68
CA GLN A 879 -84.55 -4.70 0.46
C GLN A 879 -83.66 -3.44 0.34
N TRP A 880 -83.99 -2.35 1.02
CA TRP A 880 -83.26 -1.08 0.95
C TRP A 880 -81.99 -1.06 1.81
N MET A 881 -82.07 -1.55 3.06
CA MET A 881 -80.94 -1.51 4.02
C MET A 881 -79.72 -2.31 3.53
N CYS A 882 -79.92 -3.35 2.72
CA CYS A 882 -78.85 -4.17 2.19
C CYS A 882 -77.98 -3.46 1.13
N GLU A 883 -78.37 -2.29 0.62
CA GLU A 883 -77.62 -1.58 -0.42
C GLU A 883 -76.57 -0.60 0.15
N GLU A 884 -76.91 0.13 1.20
CA GLU A 884 -76.05 1.11 1.89
C GLU A 884 -74.72 0.51 2.39
N VAL A 885 -74.76 -0.74 2.87
CA VAL A 885 -73.57 -1.45 3.38
C VAL A 885 -72.57 -1.75 2.26
N LYS A 886 -73.05 -2.11 1.07
CA LYS A 886 -72.21 -2.42 -0.11
C LYS A 886 -71.45 -1.18 -0.60
N GLU A 887 -72.05 0.00 -0.44
CA GLU A 887 -71.53 1.27 -0.96
C GLU A 887 -70.22 1.67 -0.28
N ARG A 888 -70.14 1.56 1.07
CA ARG A 888 -68.89 1.76 1.83
C ARG A 888 -67.83 0.71 1.52
N GLU A 889 -68.21 -0.56 1.48
CA GLU A 889 -67.29 -1.65 1.17
C GLU A 889 -66.72 -1.54 -0.27
N SER A 890 -67.42 -0.84 -1.18
CA SER A 890 -66.90 -0.53 -2.52
C SER A 890 -65.77 0.51 -2.52
N LYS A 891 -65.76 1.42 -1.53
CA LYS A 891 -64.82 2.55 -1.43
C LYS A 891 -63.45 2.08 -0.92
N GLU A 892 -63.41 1.29 0.14
CA GLU A 892 -62.14 0.77 0.68
C GLU A 892 -61.40 -0.12 -0.34
N ARG A 893 -62.14 -0.98 -1.05
CA ARG A 893 -61.62 -1.81 -2.14
C ARG A 893 -60.98 -1.00 -3.28
N LYS A 894 -61.29 0.29 -3.46
CA LYS A 894 -60.63 1.16 -4.46
C LYS A 894 -59.24 1.57 -4.00
N LEU A 895 -59.10 2.06 -2.76
CA LEU A 895 -57.83 2.50 -2.20
C LEU A 895 -56.78 1.37 -2.15
N ARG A 896 -57.17 0.17 -1.69
CA ARG A 896 -56.26 -0.99 -1.65
C ARG A 896 -55.70 -1.37 -3.05
N ARG A 897 -56.45 -1.14 -4.13
CA ARG A 897 -55.99 -1.41 -5.51
C ARG A 897 -54.95 -0.41 -6.00
N HIS A 898 -55.06 0.87 -5.67
CA HIS A 898 -54.08 1.88 -6.08
C HIS A 898 -52.69 1.64 -5.46
N LEU A 899 -52.64 1.21 -4.19
CA LEU A 899 -51.38 0.85 -3.52
C LEU A 899 -50.73 -0.43 -4.07
N LEU A 900 -51.52 -1.36 -4.61
CA LEU A 900 -50.98 -2.55 -5.28
C LEU A 900 -50.35 -2.17 -6.64
N GLN A 901 -51.06 -1.35 -7.41
CA GLN A 901 -50.67 -0.94 -8.77
C GLN A 901 -49.34 -0.17 -8.80
N SER A 902 -49.09 0.74 -7.85
CA SER A 902 -47.81 1.47 -7.78
C SER A 902 -46.63 0.55 -7.43
N ARG A 903 -46.86 -0.48 -6.58
CA ARG A 903 -45.87 -1.50 -6.24
C ARG A 903 -45.56 -2.44 -7.42
N GLU A 904 -46.54 -2.69 -8.29
CA GLU A 904 -46.36 -3.47 -9.52
C GLU A 904 -45.54 -2.68 -10.56
N GLN A 905 -45.83 -1.39 -10.75
CA GLN A 905 -45.07 -0.51 -11.66
C GLN A 905 -43.57 -0.47 -11.31
N LEU A 906 -43.22 -0.36 -10.03
CA LEU A 906 -41.82 -0.39 -9.57
C LEU A 906 -41.13 -1.72 -9.91
N LYS A 907 -41.81 -2.87 -9.74
CA LYS A 907 -41.25 -4.19 -10.11
C LYS A 907 -40.96 -4.28 -11.61
N HIS A 908 -41.86 -3.80 -12.47
CA HIS A 908 -41.65 -3.81 -13.92
C HIS A 908 -40.43 -2.99 -14.34
N LEU A 909 -40.20 -1.81 -13.72
CA LEU A 909 -39.00 -1.01 -13.97
C LEU A 909 -37.71 -1.73 -13.58
N THR A 910 -37.69 -2.43 -12.43
CA THR A 910 -36.53 -3.24 -12.03
C THR A 910 -36.25 -4.37 -13.03
N MET A 911 -37.29 -5.08 -13.48
CA MET A 911 -37.12 -6.19 -14.45
C MET A 911 -36.69 -5.70 -15.84
N SER A 912 -37.18 -4.54 -16.31
CA SER A 912 -36.70 -3.94 -17.57
C SER A 912 -35.19 -3.70 -17.55
N LYS A 913 -34.68 -3.10 -16.47
CA LYS A 913 -33.25 -2.78 -16.33
C LYS A 913 -32.39 -4.04 -16.19
N GLU A 914 -32.92 -5.11 -15.61
CA GLU A 914 -32.23 -6.40 -15.56
C GLU A 914 -32.15 -7.06 -16.96
N CYS A 915 -33.23 -7.01 -17.75
CA CYS A 915 -33.23 -7.53 -19.12
C CYS A 915 -32.29 -6.74 -20.04
N GLU A 916 -32.27 -5.40 -19.92
CA GLU A 916 -31.31 -4.54 -20.62
C GLU A 916 -29.86 -4.97 -20.31
N ARG A 917 -29.53 -5.15 -19.02
CA ARG A 917 -28.20 -5.59 -18.56
C ARG A 917 -27.81 -6.95 -19.15
N GLN A 918 -28.74 -7.91 -19.19
CA GLN A 918 -28.49 -9.24 -19.75
C GLN A 918 -28.23 -9.18 -21.26
N SER A 919 -28.97 -8.36 -22.00
CA SER A 919 -28.76 -8.18 -23.46
C SER A 919 -27.38 -7.63 -23.81
N LEU A 920 -26.82 -6.75 -22.98
CA LEU A 920 -25.46 -6.20 -23.16
C LEU A 920 -24.39 -7.27 -22.90
N PHE A 921 -24.56 -8.12 -21.88
CA PHE A 921 -23.65 -9.26 -21.65
C PHE A 921 -23.65 -10.26 -22.80
N GLU A 922 -24.78 -10.49 -23.48
CA GLU A 922 -24.80 -11.31 -24.69
C GLU A 922 -24.06 -10.69 -25.87
N GLN A 923 -24.14 -9.36 -26.05
CA GLN A 923 -23.41 -8.68 -27.12
C GLN A 923 -21.89 -8.76 -26.90
N ILE A 924 -21.43 -8.60 -25.65
CA ILE A 924 -20.02 -8.76 -25.29
C ILE A 924 -19.53 -10.18 -25.61
N LYS A 925 -20.26 -11.23 -25.18
CA LYS A 925 -19.91 -12.63 -25.49
C LYS A 925 -19.82 -12.93 -26.98
N LYS A 926 -20.68 -12.30 -27.80
CA LYS A 926 -20.65 -12.43 -29.27
C LYS A 926 -19.39 -11.76 -29.86
N GLN A 927 -18.94 -10.64 -29.30
CA GLN A 927 -17.68 -9.99 -29.69
C GLN A 927 -16.44 -10.79 -29.25
N GLU A 928 -16.46 -11.33 -28.02
CA GLU A 928 -15.39 -12.21 -27.51
C GLU A 928 -15.19 -13.43 -28.44
N HIS A 929 -16.29 -14.09 -28.86
CA HIS A 929 -16.21 -15.24 -29.74
C HIS A 929 -15.57 -14.91 -31.10
N VAL A 930 -15.99 -13.82 -31.76
CA VAL A 930 -15.40 -13.38 -33.05
C VAL A 930 -13.91 -13.08 -32.90
N LEU A 931 -13.47 -12.53 -31.76
CA LEU A 931 -12.05 -12.33 -31.46
C LEU A 931 -11.30 -13.67 -31.27
N GLU A 932 -11.91 -14.69 -30.68
CA GLU A 932 -11.32 -16.04 -30.62
C GLU A 932 -11.15 -16.67 -32.02
N GLU A 933 -12.09 -16.43 -32.93
CA GLU A 933 -12.04 -16.94 -34.31
C GLU A 933 -10.89 -16.29 -35.10
N VAL A 934 -10.77 -14.96 -35.07
CA VAL A 934 -9.64 -14.24 -35.69
C VAL A 934 -8.30 -14.68 -35.09
N ASN A 935 -8.25 -14.94 -33.77
CA ASN A 935 -7.07 -15.51 -33.11
C ASN A 935 -6.83 -16.99 -33.40
N ARG A 936 -7.78 -17.70 -34.02
CA ARG A 936 -7.63 -19.06 -34.57
C ARG A 936 -7.02 -18.99 -35.96
N GLU A 937 -7.66 -18.26 -36.88
CA GLU A 937 -7.17 -18.04 -38.25
C GLU A 937 -5.73 -17.51 -38.29
N LYS A 938 -5.39 -16.57 -37.40
CA LYS A 938 -4.02 -16.03 -37.30
C LYS A 938 -2.98 -17.09 -36.92
N ARG A 939 -3.33 -18.10 -36.11
CA ARG A 939 -2.42 -19.21 -35.78
C ARG A 939 -2.28 -20.17 -36.94
N ASP A 940 -3.39 -20.53 -37.57
CA ASP A 940 -3.43 -21.44 -38.72
C ASP A 940 -2.66 -20.86 -39.93
N LEU A 941 -2.64 -19.53 -40.09
CA LEU A 941 -1.81 -18.83 -41.06
C LEU A 941 -0.31 -18.88 -40.71
N LEU A 942 0.06 -18.63 -39.45
CA LEU A 942 1.46 -18.72 -39.00
C LEU A 942 2.02 -20.15 -39.16
N GLU A 943 1.22 -21.17 -38.87
CA GLU A 943 1.63 -22.57 -39.05
C GLU A 943 1.82 -22.92 -40.55
N LYS A 944 0.96 -22.41 -41.43
CA LYS A 944 1.13 -22.53 -42.90
C LYS A 944 2.39 -21.82 -43.41
N THR A 945 2.83 -20.75 -42.75
CA THR A 945 4.12 -20.09 -43.06
C THR A 945 5.29 -20.96 -42.59
N HIS A 946 5.26 -21.45 -41.36
CA HIS A 946 6.32 -22.32 -40.81
C HIS A 946 6.55 -23.57 -41.68
N ARG A 947 5.47 -24.24 -42.11
CA ARG A 947 5.56 -25.41 -43.01
C ARG A 947 6.24 -25.09 -44.35
N ARG A 948 6.03 -23.88 -44.90
CA ARG A 948 6.71 -23.42 -46.12
C ARG A 948 8.19 -23.08 -45.88
N GLU A 949 8.53 -22.61 -44.69
CA GLU A 949 9.91 -22.38 -44.27
C GLU A 949 10.65 -23.72 -44.07
N GLU A 950 9.97 -24.74 -43.53
CA GLU A 950 10.46 -26.13 -43.44
C GLU A 950 10.64 -26.77 -44.82
N GLU A 951 9.66 -26.63 -45.72
CA GLU A 951 9.77 -27.06 -47.13
C GLU A 951 10.95 -26.37 -47.85
N MET A 952 11.15 -25.06 -47.62
CA MET A 952 12.26 -24.30 -48.19
C MET A 952 13.62 -24.74 -47.62
N GLY A 953 13.69 -25.01 -46.31
CA GLY A 953 14.88 -25.57 -45.66
C GLY A 953 15.26 -26.94 -46.20
N ALA A 954 14.29 -27.85 -46.34
CA ALA A 954 14.51 -29.18 -46.92
C ALA A 954 14.96 -29.12 -48.39
N LEU A 955 14.48 -28.13 -49.16
CA LEU A 955 14.97 -27.87 -50.52
C LEU A 955 16.41 -27.33 -50.52
N GLN A 956 16.77 -26.44 -49.58
CA GLN A 956 18.14 -25.94 -49.43
C GLN A 956 19.11 -27.06 -48.99
N GLU A 957 18.76 -27.89 -48.01
CA GLU A 957 19.56 -29.06 -47.62
C GLU A 957 19.78 -30.02 -48.80
N ARG A 958 18.74 -30.24 -49.63
CA ARG A 958 18.84 -31.09 -50.82
C ARG A 958 19.72 -30.49 -51.92
N ILE A 959 19.74 -29.17 -52.07
CA ILE A 959 20.68 -28.46 -52.96
C ILE A 959 22.11 -28.63 -52.43
N MET A 960 22.35 -28.35 -51.14
CA MET A 960 23.67 -28.53 -50.50
C MET A 960 24.18 -29.97 -50.59
N ALA A 961 23.31 -30.98 -50.48
CA ALA A 961 23.66 -32.39 -50.66
C ALA A 961 24.07 -32.71 -52.11
N LEU A 962 23.42 -32.10 -53.11
CA LEU A 962 23.79 -32.25 -54.52
C LEU A 962 25.09 -31.51 -54.86
N GLU A 963 25.32 -30.31 -54.31
CA GLU A 963 26.57 -29.55 -54.48
C GLU A 963 27.78 -30.24 -53.83
N THR A 964 27.59 -30.82 -52.63
CA THR A 964 28.65 -31.61 -51.97
C THR A 964 28.90 -32.93 -52.68
N SER A 965 27.85 -33.66 -53.09
CA SER A 965 28.00 -34.90 -53.85
C SER A 965 28.70 -34.68 -55.20
N THR A 966 28.37 -33.61 -55.93
CA THR A 966 29.04 -33.29 -57.21
C THR A 966 30.48 -32.83 -57.01
N ARG A 967 30.80 -32.09 -55.93
CA ARG A 967 32.18 -31.75 -55.58
C ARG A 967 33.01 -32.97 -55.21
N VAL A 968 32.51 -33.86 -54.37
CA VAL A 968 33.20 -35.14 -54.03
C VAL A 968 33.41 -36.03 -55.26
N ALA A 969 32.48 -36.02 -56.22
CA ALA A 969 32.62 -36.76 -57.47
C ALA A 969 33.71 -36.16 -58.40
N LEU A 970 33.93 -34.85 -58.36
CA LEU A 970 35.05 -34.19 -59.05
C LEU A 970 36.38 -34.51 -58.35
N ASP A 971 36.43 -34.42 -57.02
CA ASP A 971 37.63 -34.74 -56.23
C ASP A 971 38.08 -36.21 -56.43
N HIS A 972 37.12 -37.13 -56.63
CA HIS A 972 37.39 -38.54 -56.98
C HIS A 972 37.93 -38.75 -58.42
N LEU A 973 37.66 -37.83 -59.35
CA LEU A 973 38.23 -37.87 -60.70
C LEU A 973 39.66 -37.30 -60.73
N GLU A 974 39.97 -36.35 -59.83
CA GLU A 974 41.29 -35.70 -59.73
C GLU A 974 42.34 -36.54 -58.97
N SER A 975 41.92 -37.59 -58.26
CA SER A 975 42.76 -38.34 -57.30
C SER A 975 43.16 -39.77 -57.71
N VAL A 976 42.88 -40.21 -58.94
CA VAL A 976 43.25 -41.55 -59.47
C VAL A 976 44.42 -41.46 -60.47
N PRO A 977 45.66 -41.87 -60.11
CA PRO A 977 46.81 -41.77 -61.02
C PRO A 977 46.70 -42.66 -62.27
N GLU A 978 46.08 -43.84 -62.12
CA GLU A 978 46.02 -44.88 -63.15
C GLU A 978 45.03 -44.62 -64.31
N LYS A 979 44.47 -43.41 -64.38
CA LYS A 979 43.62 -42.97 -65.51
C LYS A 979 44.22 -41.86 -66.37
N LEU A 980 45.47 -41.45 -66.13
CA LEU A 980 46.20 -40.60 -67.09
C LEU A 980 46.71 -41.37 -68.31
N SER A 981 46.82 -42.71 -68.24
CA SER A 981 47.05 -43.59 -69.40
C SER A 981 45.77 -43.84 -70.19
N LEU A 982 44.65 -44.16 -69.52
CA LEU A 982 43.34 -44.31 -70.17
C LEU A 982 42.82 -42.99 -70.80
N LEU A 983 43.38 -41.84 -70.44
CA LEU A 983 43.13 -40.56 -71.11
C LEU A 983 43.84 -40.43 -72.47
N GLU A 984 44.81 -41.29 -72.79
CA GLU A 984 45.46 -41.31 -74.10
C GLU A 984 44.76 -42.25 -75.12
N ASP A 985 44.08 -43.30 -74.63
CA ASP A 985 43.17 -44.14 -75.44
C ASP A 985 41.81 -43.45 -75.71
N PHE A 986 41.48 -42.36 -75.00
CA PHE A 986 40.30 -41.54 -75.30
C PHE A 986 40.47 -40.59 -76.51
N LYS A 987 41.38 -40.90 -77.45
CA LYS A 987 41.53 -40.19 -78.74
C LYS A 987 40.29 -40.26 -79.64
N ASP A 988 39.36 -41.17 -79.39
CA ASP A 988 38.03 -41.22 -80.06
C ASP A 988 37.08 -40.07 -79.63
N PHE A 989 37.45 -39.26 -78.63
CA PHE A 989 36.84 -37.94 -78.48
C PHE A 989 37.12 -37.00 -79.67
N GLY A 990 37.93 -37.38 -80.66
CA GLY A 990 37.97 -36.70 -81.96
C GLY A 990 36.60 -36.61 -82.64
N GLU A 991 35.76 -37.66 -82.55
CA GLU A 991 34.40 -37.62 -83.10
C GLU A 991 33.40 -36.95 -82.16
N SER A 992 33.53 -37.14 -80.84
CA SER A 992 32.67 -36.46 -79.85
C SER A 992 32.96 -34.96 -79.78
N HIS A 993 34.19 -34.51 -79.99
CA HIS A 993 34.56 -33.10 -80.05
C HIS A 993 34.10 -32.48 -81.37
N ARG A 994 34.20 -33.19 -82.51
CA ARG A 994 33.55 -32.77 -83.77
C ARG A 994 32.03 -32.73 -83.64
N GLN A 995 31.40 -33.67 -82.95
CA GLN A 995 29.96 -33.58 -82.65
C GLN A 995 29.65 -32.41 -81.72
N ARG A 996 30.53 -32.07 -80.77
CA ARG A 996 30.41 -30.91 -79.90
C ARG A 996 30.56 -29.61 -80.69
N GLU A 997 31.54 -29.51 -81.59
CA GLU A 997 31.70 -28.39 -82.52
C GLU A 997 30.51 -28.29 -83.48
N ILE A 998 29.96 -29.41 -83.98
CA ILE A 998 28.75 -29.43 -84.82
C ILE A 998 27.51 -29.05 -84.00
N ILE A 999 27.43 -29.40 -82.72
CA ILE A 999 26.34 -28.99 -81.83
C ILE A 999 26.49 -27.53 -81.43
N GLU A 1000 27.69 -27.05 -81.14
CA GLU A 1000 27.99 -25.64 -80.84
C GLU A 1000 27.83 -24.77 -82.09
N GLU A 1001 28.21 -25.22 -83.28
CA GLU A 1001 27.84 -24.59 -84.56
C GLU A 1001 26.33 -24.58 -84.74
N ARG A 1002 25.62 -25.69 -84.45
CA ARG A 1002 24.15 -25.69 -84.49
C ARG A 1002 23.57 -24.76 -83.44
N TYR A 1003 24.22 -24.56 -82.30
CA TYR A 1003 23.77 -23.68 -81.22
C TYR A 1003 24.10 -22.20 -81.47
N THR A 1004 25.23 -21.88 -82.12
CA THR A 1004 25.53 -20.55 -82.62
C THR A 1004 24.61 -20.23 -83.78
N LYS A 1005 24.41 -21.14 -84.74
CA LYS A 1005 23.41 -21.00 -85.80
C LYS A 1005 21.99 -20.89 -85.22
N TYR A 1006 21.62 -21.63 -84.17
CA TYR A 1006 20.33 -21.44 -83.48
C TYR A 1006 20.25 -20.12 -82.72
N LYS A 1007 21.35 -19.63 -82.12
CA LYS A 1007 21.43 -18.35 -81.41
C LYS A 1007 21.47 -17.16 -82.38
N GLU A 1008 22.00 -17.34 -83.58
CA GLU A 1008 21.94 -16.41 -84.71
C GLU A 1008 20.56 -16.45 -85.36
N ILE A 1009 19.89 -17.60 -85.47
CA ILE A 1009 18.50 -17.69 -85.94
C ILE A 1009 17.55 -17.08 -84.90
N VAL A 1010 17.67 -17.42 -83.61
CA VAL A 1010 16.88 -16.82 -82.52
C VAL A 1010 17.20 -15.34 -82.36
N GLY A 1011 18.46 -14.94 -82.49
CA GLY A 1011 18.89 -13.55 -82.51
C GLY A 1011 18.34 -12.80 -83.73
N SER A 1012 18.34 -13.43 -84.91
CA SER A 1012 17.73 -12.89 -86.13
C SER A 1012 16.21 -12.84 -86.03
N LEU A 1013 15.56 -13.77 -85.32
CA LEU A 1013 14.12 -13.76 -85.06
C LEU A 1013 13.75 -12.73 -83.99
N GLN A 1014 14.59 -12.49 -82.97
CA GLN A 1014 14.42 -11.38 -82.03
C GLN A 1014 14.67 -10.03 -82.72
N GLN A 1015 15.69 -9.92 -83.57
CA GLN A 1015 15.95 -8.74 -84.38
C GLN A 1015 14.80 -8.51 -85.38
N GLN A 1016 14.32 -9.54 -86.07
CA GLN A 1016 13.13 -9.45 -86.93
C GLN A 1016 11.85 -9.18 -86.13
N LEU A 1017 11.75 -9.57 -84.86
CA LEU A 1017 10.62 -9.25 -83.98
C LEU A 1017 10.67 -7.80 -83.49
N GLU A 1018 11.85 -7.26 -83.17
CA GLU A 1018 12.01 -5.83 -82.84
C GLU A 1018 11.92 -4.94 -84.09
N ASP A 1019 12.38 -5.41 -85.25
CA ASP A 1019 12.18 -4.73 -86.54
C ASP A 1019 10.76 -4.95 -87.08
N SER A 1020 10.06 -5.99 -86.64
CA SER A 1020 8.61 -6.15 -86.80
C SER A 1020 7.89 -5.17 -85.88
N LYS A 1021 8.24 -5.04 -84.60
CA LYS A 1021 7.68 -4.02 -83.69
C LYS A 1021 7.95 -2.60 -84.17
N ARG A 1022 9.15 -2.29 -84.69
CA ARG A 1022 9.46 -1.00 -85.33
C ARG A 1022 8.58 -0.79 -86.57
N ARG A 1023 8.45 -1.79 -87.45
CA ARG A 1023 7.52 -1.71 -88.59
C ARG A 1023 6.05 -1.59 -88.16
N ILE A 1024 5.60 -2.27 -87.10
CA ILE A 1024 4.24 -2.20 -86.55
C ILE A 1024 3.98 -0.85 -85.85
N LYS A 1025 5.01 -0.22 -85.29
CA LYS A 1025 4.92 1.15 -84.79
C LYS A 1025 4.72 2.12 -85.95
N ASN A 1026 5.57 2.04 -86.98
CA ASN A 1026 5.43 2.86 -88.19
C ASN A 1026 4.08 2.61 -88.91
N PHE A 1027 3.63 1.35 -89.02
CA PHE A 1027 2.32 0.97 -89.57
C PHE A 1027 1.13 1.42 -88.71
N LYS A 1028 1.34 1.80 -87.44
CA LYS A 1028 0.30 2.43 -86.60
C LYS A 1028 0.25 3.94 -86.79
N ASP A 1029 1.38 4.57 -87.13
CA ASP A 1029 1.41 5.96 -87.60
C ASP A 1029 0.76 6.07 -89.02
N GLU A 1030 0.78 5.00 -89.82
CA GLU A 1030 0.08 4.90 -91.12
C GLU A 1030 -1.36 4.36 -91.04
N LYS A 1031 -1.83 3.85 -89.89
CA LYS A 1031 -3.19 3.30 -89.75
C LYS A 1031 -4.00 4.02 -88.67
N MET A 1032 -3.99 5.35 -88.78
CA MET A 1032 -4.92 6.24 -88.08
C MET A 1032 -6.21 6.52 -88.87
N ASP A 1033 -6.27 6.05 -90.13
CA ASP A 1033 -7.43 6.10 -91.02
C ASP A 1033 -8.14 4.74 -91.16
N ALA A 1034 -9.40 4.80 -91.63
CA ALA A 1034 -10.36 3.72 -91.86
C ALA A 1034 -11.02 3.08 -90.62
N ASP A 1035 -12.30 3.44 -90.46
CA ASP A 1035 -13.42 2.58 -90.03
C ASP A 1035 -13.37 2.04 -88.58
N VAL A 1036 -14.14 2.55 -87.60
CA VAL A 1036 -15.49 3.17 -87.63
C VAL A 1036 -16.56 2.22 -88.17
N SER A 1037 -17.75 2.26 -87.55
CA SER A 1037 -18.99 1.57 -87.94
C SER A 1037 -19.09 0.09 -87.53
N ASP A 1038 -20.16 -0.37 -86.86
CA ASP A 1038 -21.15 0.40 -86.10
C ASP A 1038 -22.03 -0.51 -85.22
N ILE A 1039 -22.98 0.11 -84.52
CA ILE A 1039 -24.34 -0.39 -84.25
C ILE A 1039 -24.49 -1.59 -83.28
N GLN A 1040 -25.23 -1.46 -82.16
CA GLN A 1040 -25.79 -0.26 -81.51
C GLN A 1040 -26.35 -0.59 -80.11
N VAL A 1041 -26.70 0.45 -79.35
CA VAL A 1041 -27.87 0.53 -78.41
C VAL A 1041 -27.95 -0.50 -77.26
N ALA A 1042 -28.14 -0.10 -76.00
CA ALA A 1042 -28.22 1.21 -75.33
C ALA A 1042 -28.29 0.97 -73.81
N ALA A 1043 -28.07 1.94 -72.91
CA ALA A 1043 -27.40 3.24 -72.98
C ALA A 1043 -26.81 3.45 -71.57
N LEU A 1044 -25.50 3.70 -71.42
CA LEU A 1044 -24.83 4.99 -71.65
C LEU A 1044 -25.29 6.11 -70.69
N SER A 1045 -24.58 6.23 -69.57
CA SER A 1045 -23.79 7.44 -69.31
C SER A 1045 -22.50 7.01 -68.57
N SER A 1046 -21.25 7.29 -68.98
CA SER A 1046 -20.65 8.46 -69.65
C SER A 1046 -20.86 9.73 -68.82
N ASN A 1047 -20.09 10.00 -67.75
CA ASN A 1047 -18.62 10.03 -67.61
C ASN A 1047 -17.97 11.02 -68.58
N TRP A 1048 -17.93 12.30 -68.20
CA TRP A 1048 -17.30 13.40 -68.95
C TRP A 1048 -16.64 14.41 -68.00
N ARG A 1049 -15.29 14.47 -68.03
CA ARG A 1049 -14.43 15.64 -67.72
C ARG A 1049 -14.47 16.14 -66.25
N THR A 1050 -13.41 16.68 -65.66
CA THR A 1050 -12.39 17.61 -66.21
C THR A 1050 -10.96 17.24 -65.80
N LYS A 1051 -9.97 17.80 -66.51
CA LYS A 1051 -8.54 17.46 -66.41
C LYS A 1051 -7.80 18.23 -65.29
N THR A 1052 -6.69 17.63 -64.89
CA THR A 1052 -5.48 18.27 -64.32
C THR A 1052 -5.11 19.61 -64.96
N SER A 1053 -4.82 20.65 -64.16
CA SER A 1053 -3.89 21.74 -64.55
C SER A 1053 -3.41 22.60 -63.37
N PHE A 1054 -2.12 22.50 -63.06
CA PHE A 1054 -1.22 23.55 -62.51
C PHE A 1054 -1.80 24.75 -61.73
N MET A 1055 -1.54 24.77 -60.41
CA MET A 1055 -0.33 25.42 -59.85
C MET A 1055 0.30 24.44 -58.83
N SER A 1056 1.61 24.39 -58.55
CA SER A 1056 2.60 25.46 -58.41
C SER A 1056 2.24 26.50 -57.33
N SER A 1057 1.66 26.00 -56.23
CA SER A 1057 1.11 26.72 -55.07
C SER A 1057 -0.21 27.49 -55.33
N SER A 1058 -1.07 27.49 -54.30
CA SER A 1058 -2.31 28.32 -54.15
C SER A 1058 -3.63 27.84 -54.79
N LEU A 1059 -4.69 27.86 -53.95
CA LEU A 1059 -6.14 28.07 -54.19
C LEU A 1059 -7.06 26.97 -54.83
N LEU A 1060 -8.06 26.59 -54.01
CA LEU A 1060 -9.53 26.46 -54.27
C LEU A 1060 -10.16 25.40 -55.22
N SER A 1061 -10.98 24.54 -54.58
CA SER A 1061 -12.42 24.28 -54.83
C SER A 1061 -12.98 23.63 -56.12
N ASP A 1062 -13.41 22.36 -55.94
CA ASP A 1062 -14.83 21.91 -55.93
C ASP A 1062 -15.64 21.71 -57.25
N SER A 1063 -16.45 20.62 -57.22
CA SER A 1063 -17.67 20.30 -58.01
C SER A 1063 -17.60 20.10 -59.54
N GLY A 1064 -18.30 19.11 -60.13
CA GLY A 1064 -19.13 18.05 -59.54
C GLY A 1064 -20.05 17.34 -60.56
N SER A 1065 -21.07 16.61 -60.04
CA SER A 1065 -22.29 16.12 -60.75
C SER A 1065 -22.23 14.78 -61.54
N PHE A 1066 -23.25 13.91 -61.55
CA PHE A 1066 -24.34 13.62 -60.58
C PHE A 1066 -25.16 12.35 -60.97
N MET A 1067 -26.03 11.89 -60.06
CA MET A 1067 -27.29 11.13 -60.23
C MET A 1067 -27.21 9.60 -60.55
N ARG A 1068 -28.22 8.76 -60.20
CA ARG A 1068 -29.32 8.82 -59.20
C ARG A 1068 -30.15 7.52 -59.17
N ARG A 1069 -30.40 6.96 -57.97
CA ARG A 1069 -31.76 6.61 -57.47
C ARG A 1069 -31.70 6.40 -55.95
N MET A 1070 -31.97 7.42 -55.13
CA MET A 1070 -33.27 7.97 -54.70
C MET A 1070 -34.15 7.07 -53.81
N VAL A 1071 -34.25 7.52 -52.56
CA VAL A 1071 -35.39 7.44 -51.63
C VAL A 1071 -36.68 7.98 -52.29
N PRO A 1072 -37.86 7.58 -51.77
CA PRO A 1072 -38.78 8.55 -51.13
C PRO A 1072 -39.48 7.97 -49.87
N PHE A 1073 -40.26 8.65 -49.04
CA PHE A 1073 -40.56 10.06 -48.65
C PHE A 1073 -41.03 9.90 -47.16
N ASP A 1074 -40.64 10.62 -46.11
CA ASP A 1074 -40.28 12.04 -45.86
C ASP A 1074 -41.49 13.00 -45.71
N LEU A 1075 -41.29 14.08 -44.93
CA LEU A 1075 -42.12 15.29 -44.71
C LEU A 1075 -43.21 15.36 -43.57
N ASN A 1076 -42.81 16.03 -42.48
CA ASN A 1076 -43.30 17.35 -42.03
C ASN A 1076 -44.53 17.61 -41.09
N THR A 1077 -44.16 18.03 -39.86
CA THR A 1077 -44.48 19.31 -39.17
C THR A 1077 -45.89 19.72 -38.69
N THR A 1078 -45.82 20.55 -37.62
CA THR A 1078 -46.75 21.61 -37.16
C THR A 1078 -47.95 21.26 -36.26
N LYS A 1079 -47.87 21.79 -35.03
CA LYS A 1079 -48.89 22.34 -34.10
C LYS A 1079 -50.34 22.39 -34.65
N GLU A 1080 -51.40 22.14 -33.88
CA GLU A 1080 -51.74 22.72 -32.57
C GLU A 1080 -52.62 21.78 -31.69
N ASP A 1081 -52.64 21.99 -30.37
CA ASP A 1081 -53.60 21.39 -29.43
C ASP A 1081 -54.95 22.15 -29.46
N PRO A 1082 -56.11 21.48 -29.26
CA PRO A 1082 -56.60 21.37 -27.87
C PRO A 1082 -57.36 20.08 -27.51
N ILE A 1083 -56.99 19.50 -26.36
CA ILE A 1083 -57.87 19.06 -25.26
C ILE A 1083 -59.29 18.55 -25.64
N SER A 1084 -59.54 17.23 -25.58
CA SER A 1084 -60.46 16.65 -24.55
C SER A 1084 -60.70 15.12 -24.63
N ILE A 1085 -60.39 14.44 -23.51
CA ILE A 1085 -61.28 13.52 -22.76
C ILE A 1085 -61.68 12.14 -23.37
N THR A 1086 -61.21 11.10 -22.66
CA THR A 1086 -61.74 9.72 -22.44
C THR A 1086 -61.41 8.50 -23.33
N VAL A 1087 -60.56 7.64 -22.73
CA VAL A 1087 -60.77 6.20 -22.42
C VAL A 1087 -60.97 5.20 -23.58
N ASN A 1088 -59.86 4.55 -23.94
CA ASN A 1088 -59.63 3.09 -23.87
C ASN A 1088 -58.09 2.88 -23.86
N GLU A 1089 -57.48 1.73 -23.52
CA GLU A 1089 -57.98 0.34 -23.42
C GLU A 1089 -57.16 -0.48 -22.38
N MET A 1090 -57.11 -1.81 -22.52
CA MET A 1090 -56.30 -2.79 -21.77
C MET A 1090 -56.69 -3.10 -20.30
N LYS A 1091 -57.80 -3.83 -20.10
CA LYS A 1091 -57.85 -4.89 -19.06
C LYS A 1091 -58.96 -5.93 -19.29
N SER A 1092 -58.55 -7.18 -19.55
CA SER A 1092 -59.24 -8.48 -19.32
C SER A 1092 -58.27 -9.56 -19.82
N GLN A 1093 -57.71 -10.50 -19.06
CA GLN A 1093 -58.07 -11.18 -17.80
C GLN A 1093 -59.24 -12.16 -17.91
N ALA A 1094 -58.92 -13.46 -17.86
CA ALA A 1094 -59.80 -14.51 -17.36
C ALA A 1094 -58.94 -15.65 -16.77
N GLU A 1095 -59.22 -16.02 -15.53
CA GLU A 1095 -58.88 -17.34 -14.97
C GLU A 1095 -59.94 -18.34 -15.45
N LYS A 1096 -59.63 -19.65 -15.50
CA LYS A 1096 -60.19 -20.63 -14.55
C LYS A 1096 -59.89 -22.10 -14.82
N GLU A 1097 -60.26 -22.87 -13.79
CA GLU A 1097 -60.68 -24.28 -13.81
C GLU A 1097 -59.60 -25.37 -13.78
N LYS A 1098 -60.07 -26.54 -13.32
CA LYS A 1098 -59.27 -27.66 -12.85
C LYS A 1098 -59.31 -28.77 -13.90
N HIS A 1099 -58.18 -29.42 -14.13
CA HIS A 1099 -58.08 -30.83 -13.77
C HIS A 1099 -56.64 -31.26 -13.48
#